data_AF-A0A7Y5QW18-F1
#
_entry.id   AF-A0A7Y5QW18-F1
#
_cell.length_a   1.000
_cell.length_b   1.000
_cell.length_c   1.000
_cell.angle_alpha   90.00
_cell.angle_beta   90.00
_cell.angle_gamma   90.00
#
_symmetry.space_group_name_H-M   'P 1'
#
loop_
_entity.id
_entity.type
_entity.pdbx_description
1 polymer ?
#
loop_
_entity_poly.entity_id
_entity_poly.type
_entity_poly.pdbx_seq_one_letter_code
_entity_poly.pdbx_strand_id
1 'polypeptide(L)'
;MARRGEDDAPELRPVTIVDCGLVKSIETSVRSPVPDLGHVGGTIWTSVAPLVLDRIRSARTTLVFVNNRAQAERMAGRVNALAEEEIAQPYHGSLSRERRLMLEQRLKAGELRALMTTSSLELGIDIGSVDLVVQLQSPKRVAAGLQRVGRAGHTLGATSRGLLVPTFRDDGMEILAIADAMKSGDVEPTRVVQNPLDVLSQVLVAAASVDDWQADDLFALVRRSYPYHRLPRAAFDETLAMLAGKYPADVAASLDAKIVWDRMTGVVAAGRASRMAAVVSGGTIPDRGLYAVTLPDRTRLGELDEEFVHETRIGDVFQLGSSTWRVGAIEHDRVIVTPAPGSPARMPFWHGEYGARSAHLTERVGELRRTLDAARDRAALDALMQRYDADEATIVSLVQYVHEQRAVTGLVPDERTLLLEQFRDDTGSVRIVLHAPFGGRVNAPWGMALAQRAREMVGRLGDMPDGDDGIDVQVQTTDDGIMLRLPPLKSAAPVAALLGLSPAEAERRVLDEVGTTSLFGARFRMNAARALLLARGNPRRRMPLWLQRLKSLDLLEAVRQFPSFPILVETYRDVLQDAFDMPALAKVLAEIESGHIAIRSVETEIPSPFAASLQFGFVMDWMYGDDVPRAERRAAMLSLDRALLQGISGDAVPEDATLAAVEEVLAARRGTAPGRRARTADELAILLDRAGDLTVEELRARVATAEEGVRGDPAGELLTTGRAIAVPIPTSEGPQWRAILTENYPRYVAAFGEEAMATVRRGGALGEAAAADAVPELLRHATLTRSAARREILWRYLTLAGAVSVADIRARYDIATGKLVARLEEWERAQRLVRVASVEGIPRWCTRAVL
;
A
#
# COMPACT_ATOMS: atom_id res chain seq x y z
N MET A 1 12.08 -32.96 -26.38
CA MET A 1 12.04 -32.17 -27.62
C MET A 1 10.59 -32.05 -28.09
N ALA A 2 9.95 -30.93 -27.78
CA ALA A 2 8.84 -30.32 -28.51
C ALA A 2 8.82 -28.86 -28.03
N ARG A 3 9.36 -27.95 -28.84
CA ARG A 3 9.31 -26.51 -28.58
C ARG A 3 7.83 -26.11 -28.63
N ARG A 4 7.18 -25.93 -27.48
CA ARG A 4 5.92 -25.18 -27.41
C ARG A 4 6.30 -23.71 -27.48
N GLY A 5 6.06 -23.12 -28.65
CA GLY A 5 6.36 -21.73 -28.95
C GLY A 5 5.51 -20.76 -28.13
N GLU A 6 5.98 -19.53 -28.08
CA GLU A 6 5.45 -18.36 -27.37
C GLU A 6 4.10 -17.82 -27.92
N ASP A 7 3.33 -18.62 -28.67
CA ASP A 7 2.20 -18.13 -29.50
C ASP A 7 0.80 -18.71 -29.22
N ASP A 8 0.59 -19.49 -28.16
CA ASP A 8 -0.79 -19.88 -27.81
C ASP A 8 -1.49 -18.73 -27.06
N ALA A 9 -2.22 -17.92 -27.81
CA ALA A 9 -3.18 -16.98 -27.26
C ALA A 9 -4.13 -17.74 -26.30
N PRO A 10 -4.32 -17.26 -25.07
CA PRO A 10 -5.11 -17.98 -24.07
C PRO A 10 -6.56 -18.19 -24.57
N GLU A 11 -7.02 -19.43 -24.59
CA GLU A 11 -8.40 -19.78 -24.94
C GLU A 11 -9.33 -19.35 -23.79
N LEU A 12 -10.09 -18.27 -24.01
CA LEU A 12 -11.03 -17.76 -23.03
C LEU A 12 -12.34 -18.55 -23.09
N ARG A 13 -12.93 -18.82 -21.92
CA ARG A 13 -14.26 -19.44 -21.84
C ARG A 13 -15.28 -18.56 -22.59
N PRO A 14 -16.14 -19.13 -23.45
CA PRO A 14 -17.20 -18.37 -24.10
C PRO A 14 -18.19 -17.84 -23.05
N VAL A 15 -18.52 -16.55 -23.15
CA VAL A 15 -19.50 -15.86 -22.31
C VAL A 15 -20.59 -15.29 -23.21
N THR A 16 -21.84 -15.69 -22.97
CA THR A 16 -23.00 -15.08 -23.62
C THR A 16 -23.34 -13.78 -22.88
N ILE A 17 -23.17 -12.64 -23.57
CA ILE A 17 -23.63 -11.34 -23.07
C ILE A 17 -25.10 -11.19 -23.42
N VAL A 18 -25.96 -11.03 -22.41
CA VAL A 18 -27.38 -10.74 -22.58
C VAL A 18 -27.59 -9.26 -22.29
N ASP A 19 -27.76 -8.48 -23.36
CA ASP A 19 -28.14 -7.07 -23.28
C ASP A 19 -29.59 -6.93 -23.74
N CYS A 20 -30.48 -6.59 -22.80
CA CYS A 20 -31.90 -6.40 -23.07
C CYS A 20 -32.25 -4.97 -23.51
N GLY A 21 -31.27 -4.08 -23.65
CA GLY A 21 -31.47 -2.67 -24.06
C GLY A 21 -32.30 -1.83 -23.09
N LEU A 22 -32.50 -2.31 -21.85
CA LEU A 22 -33.30 -1.62 -20.84
C LEU A 22 -32.51 -0.46 -20.24
N VAL A 23 -32.83 0.77 -20.66
CA VAL A 23 -32.31 1.99 -20.04
C VAL A 23 -33.27 2.44 -18.94
N LYS A 24 -32.80 2.45 -17.69
CA LYS A 24 -33.59 2.95 -16.56
C LYS A 24 -33.71 4.48 -16.67
N SER A 25 -34.91 5.03 -16.47
CA SER A 25 -35.10 6.48 -16.41
C SER A 25 -34.45 7.04 -15.14
N ILE A 26 -33.69 8.13 -15.28
CA ILE A 26 -32.99 8.81 -14.20
C ILE A 26 -33.33 10.30 -14.26
N GLU A 27 -33.80 10.85 -13.15
CA GLU A 27 -33.99 12.28 -12.92
C GLU A 27 -32.89 12.75 -11.97
N THR A 28 -31.89 13.47 -12.49
CA THR A 28 -30.88 14.14 -11.65
C THR A 28 -31.18 15.62 -11.53
N SER A 29 -30.78 16.22 -10.41
CA SER A 29 -30.70 17.66 -10.26
C SER A 29 -29.42 18.04 -9.52
N VAL A 30 -28.85 19.19 -9.84
CA VAL A 30 -27.67 19.74 -9.17
C VAL A 30 -28.06 21.03 -8.47
N ARG A 31 -27.84 21.12 -7.15
CA ARG A 31 -28.23 22.32 -6.39
C ARG A 31 -27.15 22.79 -5.45
N SER A 32 -26.87 24.08 -5.50
CA SER A 32 -25.93 24.71 -4.58
C SER A 32 -26.60 24.91 -3.22
N PRO A 33 -25.91 24.62 -2.10
CA PRO A 33 -26.40 24.97 -0.77
C PRO A 33 -26.32 26.48 -0.49
N VAL A 34 -25.60 27.26 -1.32
CA VAL A 34 -25.37 28.70 -1.14
C VAL A 34 -25.51 29.46 -2.47
N PRO A 35 -25.76 30.79 -2.45
CA PRO A 35 -25.83 31.57 -3.68
C PRO A 35 -24.53 31.60 -4.49
N ASP A 36 -23.36 31.55 -3.83
CA ASP A 36 -22.05 31.49 -4.48
C ASP A 36 -21.11 30.53 -3.72
N LEU A 37 -20.65 29.48 -4.40
CA LEU A 37 -19.72 28.49 -3.86
C LEU A 37 -18.31 29.04 -3.61
N GLY A 38 -17.97 30.21 -4.17
CA GLY A 38 -16.68 30.88 -3.92
C GLY A 38 -16.65 31.70 -2.63
N HIS A 39 -17.81 32.06 -2.09
CA HIS A 39 -17.93 32.97 -0.96
C HIS A 39 -18.85 32.40 0.12
N VAL A 40 -18.29 31.52 0.96
CA VAL A 40 -19.01 30.86 2.04
C VAL A 40 -18.69 31.55 3.37
N GLY A 41 -19.73 32.05 4.06
CA GLY A 41 -19.60 32.62 5.40
C GLY A 41 -19.40 31.55 6.47
N GLY A 42 -18.19 31.01 6.60
CA GLY A 42 -17.86 29.92 7.53
C GLY A 42 -17.95 28.55 6.87
N THR A 43 -18.49 27.56 7.60
CA THR A 43 -18.60 26.18 7.09
C THR A 43 -19.71 26.02 6.06
N ILE A 44 -19.38 25.46 4.88
CA ILE A 44 -20.38 25.08 3.86
C ILE A 44 -21.41 24.09 4.42
N TRP A 45 -21.00 23.28 5.40
CA TRP A 45 -21.85 22.26 6.03
C TRP A 45 -23.04 22.84 6.80
N THR A 46 -22.99 24.10 7.23
CA THR A 46 -24.12 24.80 7.87
C THR A 46 -25.22 25.11 6.87
N SER A 47 -24.88 25.25 5.58
CA SER A 47 -25.85 25.44 4.50
C SER A 47 -26.27 24.10 3.86
N VAL A 48 -25.37 23.11 3.82
CA VAL A 48 -25.69 21.77 3.31
C VAL A 48 -26.70 21.04 4.19
N ALA A 49 -26.53 21.06 5.52
CA ALA A 49 -27.41 20.30 6.42
C ALA A 49 -28.90 20.73 6.34
N PRO A 50 -29.25 22.03 6.30
CA PRO A 50 -30.62 22.48 6.01
C PRO A 50 -31.17 22.00 4.66
N LEU A 51 -30.36 22.10 3.59
CA LEU A 51 -30.75 21.60 2.26
C LEU A 51 -31.04 20.10 2.29
N VAL A 52 -30.20 19.31 2.97
CA VAL A 52 -30.39 17.87 3.12
C VAL A 52 -31.65 17.57 3.94
N LEU A 53 -31.87 18.28 5.05
CA LEU A 53 -33.06 18.12 5.89
C LEU A 53 -34.35 18.42 5.13
N ASP A 54 -34.38 19.50 4.34
CA ASP A 54 -35.52 19.84 3.47
C ASP A 54 -35.85 18.67 2.52
N ARG A 55 -34.82 18.09 1.90
CA ARG A 55 -34.98 16.95 0.99
C ARG A 55 -35.47 15.69 1.70
N ILE A 56 -34.97 15.40 2.89
CA ILE A 56 -35.44 14.30 3.74
C ILE A 56 -36.92 14.47 4.11
N ARG A 57 -37.37 15.71 4.36
CA ARG A 57 -38.79 15.99 4.64
C ARG A 57 -39.66 15.83 3.40
N SER A 58 -39.12 16.11 2.22
CA SER A 58 -39.84 16.03 0.93
C SER A 58 -40.01 14.61 0.35
N ALA A 59 -39.28 13.61 0.85
CA ALA A 59 -39.33 12.22 0.40
C ALA A 59 -39.73 11.27 1.54
N ARG A 60 -40.21 10.05 1.27
CA ARG A 60 -40.53 9.10 2.37
C ARG A 60 -39.26 8.55 3.01
N THR A 61 -38.31 8.14 2.16
CA THR A 61 -37.02 7.57 2.55
C THR A 61 -35.94 8.12 1.63
N THR A 62 -34.89 8.69 2.22
CA THR A 62 -33.75 9.30 1.52
C THR A 62 -32.46 8.58 1.85
N LEU A 63 -31.68 8.22 0.83
CA LEU A 63 -30.28 7.79 1.02
C LEU A 63 -29.35 8.95 0.73
N VAL A 64 -28.52 9.32 1.69
CA VAL A 64 -27.55 10.41 1.54
C VAL A 64 -26.15 9.81 1.48
N PHE A 65 -25.51 9.87 0.32
CA PHE A 65 -24.14 9.43 0.14
C PHE A 65 -23.14 10.52 0.50
N VAL A 66 -22.12 10.14 1.25
CA VAL A 66 -20.97 10.95 1.66
C VAL A 66 -19.68 10.22 1.34
N ASN A 67 -18.58 10.94 1.24
CA ASN A 67 -17.31 10.38 0.78
C ASN A 67 -16.48 9.74 1.90
N ASN A 68 -16.77 10.02 3.17
CA ASN A 68 -16.08 9.37 4.29
C ASN A 68 -16.99 9.09 5.50
N ARG A 69 -16.53 8.20 6.38
CA ARG A 69 -17.30 7.72 7.54
C ARG A 69 -17.56 8.81 8.58
N ALA A 70 -16.56 9.66 8.85
CA ALA A 70 -16.70 10.75 9.81
C ALA A 70 -17.76 11.76 9.36
N GLN A 71 -17.84 12.03 8.06
CA GLN A 71 -18.85 12.89 7.44
C GLN A 71 -20.25 12.29 7.55
N ALA A 72 -20.39 10.96 7.46
CA ALA A 72 -21.69 10.28 7.64
C ALA A 72 -22.26 10.53 9.04
N GLU A 73 -21.42 10.31 10.05
CA GLU A 73 -21.75 10.54 11.46
C GLU A 73 -22.05 12.02 11.75
N ARG A 74 -21.16 12.92 11.30
CA ARG A 74 -21.32 14.37 11.49
C ARG A 74 -22.56 14.93 10.80
N MET A 75 -22.84 14.50 9.56
CA MET A 75 -24.01 14.96 8.81
C MET A 75 -25.30 14.44 9.45
N ALA A 76 -25.35 13.17 9.88
CA ALA A 76 -26.48 12.64 10.63
C ALA A 76 -26.74 13.47 11.90
N GLY A 77 -25.68 13.75 12.68
CA GLY A 77 -25.77 14.57 13.89
C GLY A 77 -26.29 16.00 13.60
N ARG A 78 -25.75 16.67 12.58
CA ARG A 78 -26.18 18.02 12.18
C ARG A 78 -27.65 18.05 11.75
N VAL A 79 -28.06 17.11 10.90
CA VAL A 79 -29.44 17.02 10.41
C VAL A 79 -30.40 16.74 11.58
N ASN A 80 -30.07 15.83 12.48
CA ASN A 80 -30.90 15.51 13.64
C ASN A 80 -31.01 16.70 14.61
N ALA A 81 -29.91 17.42 14.85
CA ALA A 81 -29.91 18.62 15.68
C ALA A 81 -30.80 19.72 15.09
N LEU A 82 -30.74 19.94 13.77
CA LEU A 82 -31.61 20.90 13.07
C LEU A 82 -33.08 20.45 13.03
N ALA A 83 -33.33 19.13 12.99
CA ALA A 83 -34.67 18.57 12.97
C ALA A 83 -35.33 18.54 14.35
N GLU A 84 -34.53 18.62 15.43
CA GLU A 84 -34.94 18.35 16.82
C GLU A 84 -35.52 16.93 17.01
N GLU A 85 -35.14 16.00 16.12
CA GLU A 85 -35.59 14.61 16.11
C GLU A 85 -34.53 13.69 15.46
N GLU A 86 -34.55 12.40 15.78
CA GLU A 86 -33.62 11.42 15.21
C GLU A 86 -34.11 10.91 13.84
N ILE A 87 -34.15 11.80 12.85
CA ILE A 87 -34.66 11.53 11.50
C ILE A 87 -33.64 10.82 10.59
N ALA A 88 -32.35 11.01 10.83
CA ALA A 88 -31.24 10.48 10.04
C ALA A 88 -30.34 9.55 10.87
N GLN A 89 -29.95 8.42 10.27
CA GLN A 89 -29.06 7.44 10.88
C GLN A 89 -27.76 7.33 10.08
N PRO A 90 -26.58 7.20 10.71
CA PRO A 90 -25.34 6.89 10.01
C PRO A 90 -25.28 5.40 9.62
N TYR A 91 -24.67 5.08 8.48
CA TYR A 91 -24.43 3.71 8.00
C TYR A 91 -23.07 3.59 7.30
N HIS A 92 -22.16 2.82 7.89
CA HIS A 92 -20.87 2.50 7.29
C HIS A 92 -20.30 1.19 7.84
N GLY A 93 -19.30 0.63 7.16
CA GLY A 93 -18.67 -0.65 7.51
C GLY A 93 -18.11 -0.76 8.94
N SER A 94 -17.83 0.36 9.63
CA SER A 94 -17.38 0.33 11.04
C SER A 94 -18.50 0.00 12.05
N LEU A 95 -19.77 0.01 11.64
CA LEU A 95 -20.89 -0.35 12.52
C LEU A 95 -20.92 -1.86 12.79
N SER A 96 -21.41 -2.24 13.98
CA SER A 96 -21.59 -3.65 14.34
C SER A 96 -22.51 -4.37 13.34
N ARG A 97 -22.29 -5.67 13.13
CA ARG A 97 -23.11 -6.49 12.21
C ARG A 97 -24.60 -6.42 12.59
N GLU A 98 -24.91 -6.48 13.88
CA GLU A 98 -26.27 -6.40 14.40
C GLU A 98 -26.91 -5.03 14.09
N ARG A 99 -26.18 -3.93 14.30
CA ARG A 99 -26.68 -2.58 13.98
C ARG A 99 -26.92 -2.43 12.47
N ARG A 100 -26.00 -2.91 11.63
CA ARG A 100 -26.17 -2.86 10.16
C ARG A 100 -27.38 -3.67 9.70
N LEU A 101 -27.53 -4.89 10.18
CA LEU A 101 -28.68 -5.75 9.84
C LEU A 101 -30.01 -5.11 10.26
N MET A 102 -30.07 -4.53 11.47
CA MET A 102 -31.26 -3.82 11.96
C MET A 102 -31.60 -2.60 11.07
N LEU A 103 -30.60 -1.78 10.74
CA LEU A 103 -30.81 -0.62 9.85
C LEU A 103 -31.24 -1.04 8.44
N GLU A 104 -30.65 -2.11 7.88
CA GLU A 104 -31.04 -2.66 6.58
C GLU A 104 -32.48 -3.19 6.58
N GLN A 105 -32.91 -3.87 7.64
CA GLN A 105 -34.27 -4.36 7.79
C GLN A 105 -35.28 -3.21 7.89
N ARG A 106 -35.01 -2.21 8.73
CA ARG A 106 -35.86 -1.01 8.86
C ARG A 106 -35.90 -0.19 7.58
N LEU A 107 -34.78 -0.11 6.86
CA LEU A 107 -34.73 0.53 5.55
C LEU A 107 -35.62 -0.20 4.54
N LYS A 108 -35.52 -1.54 4.44
CA LYS A 108 -36.38 -2.36 3.58
C LYS A 108 -37.86 -2.25 3.94
N ALA A 109 -38.18 -2.14 5.23
CA ALA A 109 -39.54 -1.92 5.71
C ALA A 109 -40.07 -0.50 5.44
N GLY A 110 -39.22 0.44 5.04
CA GLY A 110 -39.59 1.84 4.80
C GLY A 110 -39.84 2.63 6.10
N GLU A 111 -39.30 2.16 7.22
CA GLU A 111 -39.44 2.79 8.55
C GLU A 111 -38.41 3.90 8.80
N LEU A 112 -37.36 3.98 7.96
CA LEU A 112 -36.33 5.00 8.05
C LEU A 112 -36.64 6.16 7.11
N ARG A 113 -36.54 7.38 7.65
CA ARG A 113 -36.64 8.62 6.90
C ARG A 113 -35.36 8.93 6.13
N ALA A 114 -34.19 8.76 6.78
CA ALA A 114 -32.91 8.96 6.12
C ALA A 114 -31.80 8.06 6.65
N LEU A 115 -30.88 7.70 5.73
CA LEU A 115 -29.65 6.99 6.06
C LEU A 115 -28.46 7.71 5.40
N MET A 116 -27.49 8.13 6.21
CA MET A 116 -26.25 8.78 5.79
C MET A 116 -25.19 7.71 5.60
N THR A 117 -24.70 7.48 4.39
CA THR A 117 -23.87 6.33 4.07
C THR A 117 -22.68 6.62 3.16
N THR A 118 -21.65 5.79 3.24
CA THR A 118 -20.54 5.78 2.28
C THR A 118 -20.86 4.84 1.10
N SER A 119 -19.85 4.35 0.37
CA SER A 119 -20.02 3.29 -0.64
C SER A 119 -20.54 1.95 -0.09
N SER A 120 -20.76 1.83 1.23
CA SER A 120 -21.24 0.59 1.87
C SER A 120 -22.61 0.13 1.36
N LEU A 121 -23.46 1.05 0.88
CA LEU A 121 -24.76 0.76 0.28
C LEU A 121 -24.83 1.06 -1.22
N GLU A 122 -23.68 1.24 -1.87
CA GLU A 122 -23.59 1.47 -3.31
C GLU A 122 -24.01 0.23 -4.11
N LEU A 123 -23.73 -0.97 -3.57
CA LEU A 123 -23.98 -2.27 -4.20
C LEU A 123 -24.77 -3.21 -3.27
N GLY A 124 -25.68 -4.00 -3.85
CA GLY A 124 -26.06 -5.29 -3.28
C GLY A 124 -27.25 -5.36 -2.32
N ILE A 125 -28.04 -4.29 -2.18
CA ILE A 125 -29.34 -4.39 -1.49
C ILE A 125 -30.49 -3.88 -2.39
N ASP A 126 -31.48 -4.74 -2.56
CA ASP A 126 -32.77 -4.39 -3.16
C ASP A 126 -33.57 -3.61 -2.12
N ILE A 127 -33.69 -2.30 -2.35
CA ILE A 127 -34.41 -1.39 -1.49
C ILE A 127 -35.46 -0.65 -2.33
N GLY A 128 -36.60 -1.31 -2.57
CA GLY A 128 -37.73 -0.67 -3.24
C GLY A 128 -38.35 0.52 -2.47
N SER A 129 -37.91 0.78 -1.24
CA SER A 129 -38.46 1.83 -0.37
C SER A 129 -37.80 3.21 -0.51
N VAL A 130 -36.66 3.32 -1.19
CA VAL A 130 -35.94 4.61 -1.32
C VAL A 130 -36.51 5.41 -2.48
N ASP A 131 -36.94 6.63 -2.20
CA ASP A 131 -37.55 7.50 -3.21
C ASP A 131 -36.56 8.54 -3.74
N LEU A 132 -35.53 8.89 -2.95
CA LEU A 132 -34.55 9.91 -3.27
C LEU A 132 -33.15 9.51 -2.82
N VAL A 133 -32.18 9.76 -3.69
CA VAL A 133 -30.76 9.73 -3.35
C VAL A 133 -30.21 11.15 -3.34
N VAL A 134 -29.48 11.52 -2.30
CA VAL A 134 -28.71 12.76 -2.22
C VAL A 134 -27.22 12.40 -2.23
N GLN A 135 -26.47 12.88 -3.20
CA GLN A 135 -25.02 12.69 -3.28
C GLN A 135 -24.34 13.98 -2.85
N LEU A 136 -23.69 13.96 -1.68
CA LEU A 136 -22.88 15.08 -1.20
C LEU A 136 -21.48 14.96 -1.79
N GLN A 137 -21.04 16.01 -2.49
CA GLN A 137 -19.79 16.03 -3.24
C GLN A 137 -19.74 15.03 -4.38
N SER A 138 -18.74 15.19 -5.26
CA SER A 138 -18.54 14.31 -6.40
C SER A 138 -18.32 12.85 -5.96
N PRO A 139 -19.00 11.88 -6.62
CA PRO A 139 -18.71 10.46 -6.45
C PRO A 139 -17.44 10.03 -7.22
N LYS A 140 -16.73 10.96 -7.89
CA LYS A 140 -15.47 10.79 -8.63
C LYS A 140 -15.52 9.90 -9.87
N ARG A 141 -16.60 9.12 -10.04
CA ARG A 141 -16.85 8.23 -11.16
C ARG A 141 -18.31 8.23 -11.57
N VAL A 142 -18.58 8.13 -12.86
CA VAL A 142 -19.93 8.05 -13.42
C VAL A 142 -20.61 6.76 -12.98
N ALA A 143 -19.89 5.63 -13.04
CA ALA A 143 -20.41 4.32 -12.59
C ALA A 143 -20.93 4.37 -11.14
N ALA A 144 -20.19 5.01 -10.24
CA ALA A 144 -20.57 5.14 -8.83
C ALA A 144 -21.81 6.03 -8.69
N GLY A 145 -21.87 7.16 -9.40
CA GLY A 145 -23.05 8.02 -9.47
C GLY A 145 -24.31 7.26 -9.91
N LEU A 146 -24.22 6.49 -11.00
CA LEU A 146 -25.32 5.66 -11.51
C LEU A 146 -25.75 4.58 -10.50
N GLN A 147 -24.79 3.87 -9.90
CA GLN A 147 -25.10 2.82 -8.92
C GLN A 147 -25.77 3.39 -7.67
N ARG A 148 -25.31 4.56 -7.19
CA ARG A 148 -25.87 5.25 -6.03
C ARG A 148 -27.27 5.79 -6.32
N VAL A 149 -27.43 6.59 -7.38
CA VAL A 149 -28.75 7.15 -7.76
C VAL A 149 -29.73 6.05 -8.14
N GLY A 150 -29.26 4.96 -8.76
CA GLY A 150 -30.06 3.80 -9.09
C GLY A 150 -30.69 3.08 -7.90
N ARG A 151 -30.26 3.38 -6.65
CA ARG A 151 -30.90 2.91 -5.41
C ARG A 151 -32.26 3.57 -5.17
N ALA A 152 -32.51 4.76 -5.70
CA ALA A 152 -33.83 5.37 -5.68
C ALA A 152 -34.72 4.73 -6.75
N GLY A 153 -36.00 4.51 -6.43
CA GLY A 153 -36.97 3.93 -7.34
C GLY A 153 -36.50 2.58 -7.88
N HIS A 154 -36.02 1.69 -7.00
CA HIS A 154 -35.48 0.37 -7.36
C HIS A 154 -36.60 -0.65 -7.67
N THR A 155 -37.52 -0.28 -8.56
CA THR A 155 -38.59 -1.13 -9.10
C THR A 155 -38.63 -1.00 -10.62
N LEU A 156 -39.14 -2.03 -11.31
CA LEU A 156 -39.20 -2.04 -12.77
C LEU A 156 -40.07 -0.89 -13.28
N GLY A 157 -39.50 -0.04 -14.13
CA GLY A 157 -40.20 1.12 -14.72
C GLY A 157 -40.26 2.38 -13.84
N ALA A 158 -39.78 2.34 -12.59
CA ALA A 158 -39.69 3.53 -11.76
C ALA A 158 -38.47 4.39 -12.13
N THR A 159 -38.66 5.71 -12.09
CA THR A 159 -37.60 6.69 -12.29
C THR A 159 -36.72 6.81 -11.06
N SER A 160 -35.39 6.76 -11.25
CA SER A 160 -34.44 6.96 -10.16
C SER A 160 -34.20 8.46 -9.96
N ARG A 161 -34.47 8.97 -8.76
CA ARG A 161 -34.30 10.39 -8.45
C ARG A 161 -33.02 10.64 -7.65
N GLY A 162 -32.19 11.54 -8.16
CA GLY A 162 -30.92 11.94 -7.56
C GLY A 162 -30.78 13.46 -7.41
N LEU A 163 -30.33 13.91 -6.25
CA LEU A 163 -29.86 15.27 -6.03
C LEU A 163 -28.35 15.24 -5.78
N LEU A 164 -27.58 15.97 -6.56
CA LEU A 164 -26.15 16.14 -6.34
C LEU A 164 -25.88 17.54 -5.76
N VAL A 165 -25.09 17.61 -4.69
CA VAL A 165 -24.83 18.85 -3.94
C VAL A 165 -23.33 19.12 -3.92
N PRO A 166 -22.85 20.14 -4.67
CA PRO A 166 -21.46 20.56 -4.61
C PRO A 166 -21.13 21.29 -3.31
N THR A 167 -19.89 21.15 -2.84
CA THR A 167 -19.38 21.90 -1.67
C THR A 167 -18.39 23.00 -2.01
N PHE A 168 -17.82 22.98 -3.22
CA PHE A 168 -16.96 24.03 -3.76
C PHE A 168 -17.02 24.05 -5.30
N ARG A 169 -16.38 25.04 -5.93
CA ARG A 169 -16.52 25.30 -7.38
C ARG A 169 -15.95 24.18 -8.27
N ASP A 170 -14.76 23.64 -7.97
CA ASP A 170 -14.20 22.50 -8.73
C ASP A 170 -15.04 21.22 -8.58
N ASP A 171 -15.55 20.95 -7.37
CA ASP A 171 -16.50 19.87 -7.09
C ASP A 171 -17.81 20.05 -7.89
N GLY A 172 -18.29 21.29 -8.02
CA GLY A 172 -19.42 21.64 -8.87
C GLY A 172 -19.18 21.32 -10.34
N MET A 173 -18.02 21.68 -10.90
CA MET A 173 -17.68 21.31 -12.28
C MET A 173 -17.68 19.79 -12.48
N GLU A 174 -17.09 19.05 -11.55
CA GLU A 174 -17.03 17.60 -11.63
C GLU A 174 -18.43 16.95 -11.50
N ILE A 175 -19.27 17.45 -10.60
CA ILE A 175 -20.67 17.01 -10.43
C ILE A 175 -21.49 17.26 -11.70
N LEU A 176 -21.37 18.44 -12.33
CA LEU A 176 -22.09 18.72 -13.58
C LEU A 176 -21.66 17.76 -14.69
N ALA A 177 -20.36 17.50 -14.84
CA ALA A 177 -19.84 16.56 -15.82
C ALA A 177 -20.34 15.12 -15.56
N ILE A 178 -20.36 14.68 -14.30
CA ILE A 178 -20.90 13.37 -13.90
C ILE A 178 -22.40 13.29 -14.18
N ALA A 179 -23.18 14.32 -13.81
CA ALA A 179 -24.63 14.32 -14.01
C ALA A 179 -25.00 14.23 -15.50
N ASP A 180 -24.26 14.90 -16.39
CA ASP A 180 -24.44 14.82 -17.85
C ASP A 180 -24.08 13.43 -18.39
N ALA A 181 -22.95 12.86 -17.94
CA ALA A 181 -22.51 11.52 -18.32
C ALA A 181 -23.48 10.42 -17.85
N MET A 182 -24.06 10.58 -16.66
CA MET A 182 -25.09 9.67 -16.13
C MET A 182 -26.34 9.64 -17.04
N LYS A 183 -26.79 10.78 -17.55
CA LYS A 183 -27.95 10.85 -18.46
C LYS A 183 -27.70 10.17 -19.80
N SER A 184 -26.48 10.27 -20.30
CA SER A 184 -26.06 9.66 -21.58
C SER A 184 -25.60 8.21 -21.46
N GLY A 185 -25.45 7.68 -20.23
CA GLY A 185 -24.92 6.33 -20.00
C GLY A 185 -23.44 6.17 -20.34
N ASP A 186 -22.71 7.29 -20.41
CA ASP A 186 -21.27 7.32 -20.72
C ASP A 186 -20.45 6.97 -19.48
N VAL A 187 -20.24 5.67 -19.27
CA VAL A 187 -19.61 5.10 -18.08
C VAL A 187 -18.18 4.67 -18.39
N GLU A 188 -17.29 4.83 -17.41
CA GLU A 188 -15.89 4.44 -17.55
C GLU A 188 -15.70 2.94 -17.86
N PRO A 189 -14.68 2.58 -18.65
CA PRO A 189 -14.37 1.20 -18.91
C PRO A 189 -13.92 0.46 -17.63
N THR A 190 -14.38 -0.77 -17.47
CA THR A 190 -13.94 -1.63 -16.36
C THR A 190 -12.58 -2.24 -16.68
N ARG A 191 -11.59 -2.00 -15.81
CA ARG A 191 -10.25 -2.60 -15.91
C ARG A 191 -10.08 -3.68 -14.85
N VAL A 192 -9.77 -4.91 -15.28
CA VAL A 192 -9.44 -6.01 -14.37
C VAL A 192 -7.93 -6.02 -14.11
N VAL A 193 -7.55 -6.04 -12.82
CA VAL A 193 -6.14 -6.17 -12.40
C VAL A 193 -5.56 -7.47 -12.94
N GLN A 194 -4.41 -7.39 -13.60
CA GLN A 194 -3.74 -8.54 -14.21
C GLN A 194 -2.60 -9.02 -13.32
N ASN A 195 -2.52 -10.34 -13.16
CA ASN A 195 -1.47 -11.06 -12.45
C ASN A 195 -1.13 -10.54 -11.03
N PRO A 196 -2.10 -10.22 -10.14
CA PRO A 196 -1.77 -9.78 -8.78
C PRO A 196 -1.14 -10.93 -7.97
N LEU A 197 0.18 -10.87 -7.74
CA LEU A 197 0.95 -11.96 -7.15
C LEU A 197 0.71 -12.15 -5.65
N ASP A 198 0.26 -11.11 -4.96
CA ASP A 198 -0.13 -11.18 -3.55
C ASP A 198 -1.42 -11.99 -3.36
N VAL A 199 -2.43 -11.77 -4.20
CA VAL A 199 -3.67 -12.55 -4.26
C VAL A 199 -3.36 -13.97 -4.74
N LEU A 200 -2.46 -14.13 -5.71
CA LEU A 200 -2.02 -15.45 -6.16
C LEU A 200 -1.42 -16.23 -4.98
N SER A 201 -0.59 -15.58 -4.17
CA SER A 201 0.01 -16.21 -3.00
C SER A 201 -1.05 -16.76 -2.04
N GLN A 202 -2.10 -15.99 -1.77
CA GLN A 202 -3.23 -16.43 -0.95
C GLN A 202 -3.95 -17.64 -1.57
N VAL A 203 -4.21 -17.61 -2.88
CA VAL A 203 -4.87 -18.68 -3.62
C VAL A 203 -4.05 -19.97 -3.60
N LEU A 204 -2.73 -19.90 -3.79
CA LEU A 204 -1.85 -21.06 -3.79
C LEU A 204 -1.79 -21.73 -2.42
N VAL A 205 -1.64 -20.93 -1.35
CA VAL A 205 -1.66 -21.47 0.03
C VAL A 205 -3.02 -22.09 0.35
N ALA A 206 -4.12 -21.49 -0.10
CA ALA A 206 -5.46 -22.04 0.11
C ALA A 206 -5.67 -23.35 -0.66
N ALA A 207 -5.27 -23.42 -1.94
CA ALA A 207 -5.38 -24.62 -2.77
C ALA A 207 -4.59 -25.80 -2.19
N ALA A 208 -3.32 -25.56 -1.81
CA ALA A 208 -2.47 -26.57 -1.17
C ALA A 208 -2.97 -26.99 0.22
N SER A 209 -3.81 -26.18 0.87
CA SER A 209 -4.42 -26.52 2.17
C SER A 209 -5.62 -27.45 2.08
N VAL A 210 -6.14 -27.69 0.87
CA VAL A 210 -7.28 -28.58 0.61
C VAL A 210 -6.78 -29.90 0.01
N ASP A 211 -5.92 -29.82 -1.01
CA ASP A 211 -5.39 -30.97 -1.75
C ASP A 211 -3.90 -30.79 -2.06
N ASP A 212 -3.21 -31.88 -2.35
CA ASP A 212 -1.85 -31.86 -2.91
C ASP A 212 -1.94 -31.70 -4.45
N TRP A 213 -1.07 -30.86 -5.02
CA TRP A 213 -1.12 -30.51 -6.44
C TRP A 213 0.19 -30.82 -7.15
N GLN A 214 0.10 -31.25 -8.39
CA GLN A 214 1.23 -31.08 -9.32
C GLN A 214 1.36 -29.60 -9.68
N ALA A 215 2.57 -29.04 -9.61
CA ALA A 215 2.81 -27.62 -9.87
C ALA A 215 2.32 -27.19 -11.27
N ASP A 216 2.46 -28.05 -12.27
CA ASP A 216 2.00 -27.81 -13.64
C ASP A 216 0.46 -27.76 -13.75
N ASP A 217 -0.23 -28.65 -13.04
CA ASP A 217 -1.69 -28.68 -13.01
C ASP A 217 -2.27 -27.48 -12.26
N LEU A 218 -1.61 -27.09 -11.17
CA LEU A 218 -1.98 -25.89 -10.41
C LEU A 218 -1.79 -24.62 -11.25
N PHE A 219 -0.68 -24.52 -12.00
CA PHE A 219 -0.46 -23.44 -12.95
C PHE A 219 -1.55 -23.39 -14.04
N ALA A 220 -1.87 -24.55 -14.63
CA ALA A 220 -2.92 -24.66 -15.64
C ALA A 220 -4.29 -24.26 -15.08
N LEU A 221 -4.61 -24.63 -13.84
CA LEU A 221 -5.84 -24.23 -13.15
C LEU A 221 -5.91 -22.72 -12.96
N VAL A 222 -4.83 -22.10 -12.43
CA VAL A 222 -4.76 -20.65 -12.19
C VAL A 222 -4.99 -19.86 -13.48
N ARG A 223 -4.38 -20.28 -14.60
CA ARG A 223 -4.52 -19.62 -15.91
C ARG A 223 -5.92 -19.69 -16.52
N ARG A 224 -6.85 -20.51 -15.98
CA ARG A 224 -8.26 -20.50 -16.41
C ARG A 224 -9.03 -19.27 -15.92
N SER A 225 -8.49 -18.54 -14.95
CA SER A 225 -9.08 -17.30 -14.45
C SER A 225 -8.62 -16.09 -15.27
N TYR A 226 -9.52 -15.13 -15.47
CA TYR A 226 -9.24 -13.94 -16.28
C TYR A 226 -8.04 -13.12 -15.77
N PRO A 227 -7.84 -12.87 -14.46
CA PRO A 227 -6.67 -12.11 -13.98
C PRO A 227 -5.32 -12.77 -14.29
N TYR A 228 -5.28 -14.10 -14.42
CA TYR A 228 -4.03 -14.87 -14.56
C TYR A 228 -3.89 -15.57 -15.92
N HIS A 229 -4.78 -15.33 -16.88
CA HIS A 229 -4.75 -15.99 -18.20
C HIS A 229 -3.42 -15.77 -18.96
N ARG A 230 -2.74 -14.66 -18.68
CA ARG A 230 -1.41 -14.28 -19.20
C ARG A 230 -0.29 -14.39 -18.16
N LEU A 231 -0.49 -15.14 -17.06
CA LEU A 231 0.52 -15.29 -16.02
C LEU A 231 1.77 -15.99 -16.57
N PRO A 232 2.96 -15.36 -16.53
CA PRO A 232 4.20 -16.00 -16.92
C PRO A 232 4.54 -17.15 -15.98
N ARG A 233 5.02 -18.28 -16.52
CA ARG A 233 5.42 -19.44 -15.72
C ARG A 233 6.50 -19.09 -14.69
N ALA A 234 7.47 -18.26 -15.06
CA ALA A 234 8.52 -17.79 -14.16
C ALA A 234 7.97 -17.03 -12.94
N ALA A 235 6.94 -16.19 -13.11
CA ALA A 235 6.32 -15.46 -12.00
C ALA A 235 5.56 -16.41 -11.06
N PHE A 236 4.88 -17.42 -11.61
CA PHE A 236 4.23 -18.48 -10.83
C PHE A 236 5.24 -19.29 -10.01
N ASP A 237 6.30 -19.77 -10.66
CA ASP A 237 7.34 -20.57 -9.99
C ASP A 237 8.08 -19.76 -8.92
N GLU A 238 8.35 -18.48 -9.16
CA GLU A 238 8.97 -17.60 -8.15
C GLU A 238 8.03 -17.36 -6.96
N THR A 239 6.72 -17.24 -7.20
CA THR A 239 5.71 -17.11 -6.14
C THR A 239 5.61 -18.41 -5.32
N LEU A 240 5.59 -19.58 -5.96
CA LEU A 240 5.66 -20.86 -5.25
C LEU A 240 6.95 -20.99 -4.45
N ALA A 241 8.09 -20.63 -5.03
CA ALA A 241 9.37 -20.73 -4.37
C ALA A 241 9.45 -19.82 -3.13
N MET A 242 8.93 -18.58 -3.25
CA MET A 242 8.80 -17.68 -2.11
C MET A 242 7.97 -18.31 -0.99
N LEU A 243 6.80 -18.87 -1.32
CA LEU A 243 5.94 -19.53 -0.34
C LEU A 243 6.53 -20.82 0.23
N ALA A 244 7.40 -21.50 -0.52
CA ALA A 244 8.12 -22.69 -0.07
C ALA A 244 9.36 -22.37 0.79
N GLY A 245 9.68 -21.09 1.01
CA GLY A 245 10.81 -20.67 1.84
C GLY A 245 12.14 -20.48 1.10
N LYS A 246 12.12 -20.19 -0.21
CA LYS A 246 13.33 -19.89 -1.02
C LYS A 246 14.21 -18.80 -0.39
N TYR A 247 13.58 -17.78 0.21
CA TYR A 247 14.30 -16.66 0.80
C TYR A 247 14.67 -16.98 2.24
N PRO A 248 15.88 -16.60 2.69
CA PRO A 248 16.38 -17.01 3.98
C PRO A 248 15.47 -16.51 5.13
N ALA A 249 14.94 -17.41 5.96
CA ALA A 249 14.04 -17.06 7.06
C ALA A 249 14.70 -16.20 8.17
N ASP A 250 16.04 -16.10 8.16
CA ASP A 250 16.86 -15.23 8.99
C ASP A 250 16.84 -13.76 8.56
N VAL A 251 16.40 -13.47 7.34
CA VAL A 251 16.22 -12.11 6.81
C VAL A 251 14.92 -11.51 7.35
N ALA A 252 13.85 -12.32 7.44
CA ALA A 252 12.65 -11.99 8.21
C ALA A 252 11.86 -13.26 8.55
N ALA A 253 11.45 -13.44 9.81
CA ALA A 253 10.66 -14.60 10.25
C ALA A 253 9.31 -14.73 9.52
N SER A 254 8.83 -13.65 8.89
CA SER A 254 7.68 -13.63 7.99
C SER A 254 7.82 -14.57 6.79
N LEU A 255 9.05 -14.87 6.37
CA LEU A 255 9.40 -15.70 5.21
C LEU A 255 9.37 -17.21 5.48
N ASP A 256 8.92 -17.64 6.66
CA ASP A 256 8.70 -19.06 6.95
C ASP A 256 7.85 -19.72 5.87
N ALA A 257 8.24 -20.94 5.45
CA ALA A 257 7.53 -21.70 4.43
C ALA A 257 6.03 -21.86 4.79
N LYS A 258 5.17 -21.46 3.86
CA LYS A 258 3.71 -21.58 3.91
C LYS A 258 3.19 -22.73 3.06
N ILE A 259 4.02 -23.33 2.23
CA ILE A 259 3.74 -24.57 1.49
C ILE A 259 5.00 -25.42 1.48
N VAL A 260 4.87 -26.70 1.16
CA VAL A 260 5.98 -27.57 0.80
C VAL A 260 5.94 -27.74 -0.70
N TRP A 261 7.06 -27.49 -1.38
CA TRP A 261 7.19 -27.77 -2.81
C TRP A 261 8.36 -28.69 -3.05
N ASP A 262 8.06 -29.95 -3.35
CA ASP A 262 9.06 -30.94 -3.73
C ASP A 262 9.43 -30.74 -5.20
N ARG A 263 10.63 -30.19 -5.44
CA ARG A 263 11.16 -29.94 -6.78
C ARG A 263 11.48 -31.21 -7.56
N MET A 264 11.62 -32.35 -6.88
CA MET A 264 11.91 -33.64 -7.53
C MET A 264 10.65 -34.25 -8.13
N THR A 265 9.57 -34.24 -7.38
CA THR A 265 8.29 -34.85 -7.79
C THR A 265 7.33 -33.84 -8.42
N GLY A 266 7.60 -32.54 -8.28
CA GLY A 266 6.73 -31.47 -8.73
C GLY A 266 5.53 -31.21 -7.81
N VAL A 267 5.42 -31.92 -6.69
CA VAL A 267 4.27 -31.88 -5.79
C VAL A 267 4.34 -30.66 -4.86
N VAL A 268 3.23 -29.93 -4.80
CA VAL A 268 2.96 -28.81 -3.89
C VAL A 268 1.93 -29.27 -2.85
N ALA A 269 2.30 -29.20 -1.58
CA ALA A 269 1.49 -29.63 -0.46
C ALA A 269 1.41 -28.56 0.64
N ALA A 270 0.47 -28.70 1.57
CA ALA A 270 0.38 -27.81 2.72
C ALA A 270 1.54 -28.01 3.71
N GLY A 271 2.08 -26.88 4.20
CA GLY A 271 2.86 -26.84 5.42
C GLY A 271 1.97 -26.81 6.67
N ARG A 272 2.61 -26.96 7.84
CA ARG A 272 1.91 -27.07 9.15
C ARG A 272 0.97 -25.90 9.48
N ALA A 273 1.25 -24.70 8.98
CA ALA A 273 0.48 -23.48 9.27
C ALA A 273 -0.38 -22.98 8.09
N SER A 274 -0.34 -23.65 6.92
CA SER A 274 -0.97 -23.17 5.67
C SER A 274 -2.46 -22.95 5.81
N ARG A 275 -3.16 -23.97 6.32
CA ARG A 275 -4.62 -23.93 6.46
C ARG A 275 -5.07 -22.81 7.40
N MET A 276 -4.36 -22.65 8.52
CA MET A 276 -4.66 -21.59 9.47
C MET A 276 -4.39 -20.21 8.85
N ALA A 277 -3.27 -20.04 8.15
CA ALA A 277 -2.94 -18.79 7.47
C ALA A 277 -4.00 -18.40 6.42
N ALA A 278 -4.46 -19.37 5.62
CA ALA A 278 -5.47 -19.15 4.59
C ALA A 278 -6.85 -18.78 5.17
N VAL A 279 -7.32 -19.50 6.20
CA VAL A 279 -8.65 -19.24 6.81
C VAL A 279 -8.68 -17.90 7.53
N VAL A 280 -7.57 -17.53 8.19
CA VAL A 280 -7.52 -16.30 8.97
C VAL A 280 -7.34 -15.07 8.08
N SER A 281 -6.83 -15.19 6.85
CA SER A 281 -6.33 -14.06 6.04
C SER A 281 -7.31 -12.91 5.79
N GLY A 282 -8.61 -13.06 6.00
CA GLY A 282 -9.58 -11.96 5.92
C GLY A 282 -9.84 -11.43 4.50
N GLY A 283 -9.19 -12.02 3.48
CA GLY A 283 -9.42 -11.71 2.07
C GLY A 283 -8.47 -10.66 1.50
N THR A 284 -8.96 -9.95 0.47
CA THR A 284 -8.18 -8.99 -0.34
C THR A 284 -8.35 -7.53 0.09
N ILE A 285 -9.22 -7.26 1.06
CA ILE A 285 -9.45 -5.91 1.60
C ILE A 285 -8.34 -5.60 2.60
N PRO A 286 -7.49 -4.58 2.36
CA PRO A 286 -6.38 -4.27 3.24
C PRO A 286 -6.82 -3.61 4.54
N ASP A 287 -6.07 -3.86 5.62
CA ASP A 287 -6.19 -3.08 6.85
C ASP A 287 -5.54 -1.69 6.64
N ARG A 288 -6.36 -0.64 6.70
CA ARG A 288 -5.95 0.77 6.70
C ARG A 288 -6.21 1.38 8.06
N GLY A 289 -5.41 2.38 8.45
CA GLY A 289 -5.68 3.13 9.67
C GLY A 289 -4.88 4.42 9.76
N LEU A 290 -5.39 5.30 10.62
CA LEU A 290 -4.92 6.66 10.81
C LEU A 290 -4.00 6.72 12.03
N TYR A 291 -3.07 7.67 12.06
CA TYR A 291 -2.27 8.00 13.24
C TYR A 291 -3.02 8.98 14.13
N ALA A 292 -3.08 8.76 15.44
CA ALA A 292 -3.61 9.79 16.32
C ALA A 292 -2.61 10.95 16.46
N VAL A 293 -3.06 12.21 16.38
CA VAL A 293 -2.22 13.36 16.73
C VAL A 293 -2.49 13.73 18.17
N THR A 294 -1.45 13.83 18.99
CA THR A 294 -1.56 14.12 20.42
C THR A 294 -0.56 15.17 20.88
N LEU A 295 -0.88 15.88 21.96
CA LEU A 295 0.08 16.64 22.74
C LEU A 295 0.99 15.70 23.57
N PRO A 296 2.11 16.19 24.16
CA PRO A 296 2.97 15.37 25.02
C PRO A 296 2.25 14.78 26.25
N ASP A 297 1.17 15.41 26.71
CA ASP A 297 0.29 14.93 27.79
C ASP A 297 -0.73 13.87 27.32
N ARG A 298 -0.63 13.42 26.07
CA ARG A 298 -1.54 12.49 25.38
C ARG A 298 -2.94 13.04 25.09
N THR A 299 -3.18 14.34 25.25
CA THR A 299 -4.42 14.96 24.78
C THR A 299 -4.53 14.82 23.27
N ARG A 300 -5.64 14.24 22.79
CA ARG A 300 -5.86 13.97 21.37
C ARG A 300 -6.35 15.21 20.63
N LEU A 301 -5.63 15.59 19.59
CA LEU A 301 -5.93 16.75 18.73
C LEU A 301 -6.63 16.35 17.43
N GLY A 302 -6.33 15.16 16.92
CA GLY A 302 -6.93 14.67 15.68
C GLY A 302 -6.34 13.36 15.23
N GLU A 303 -6.38 13.12 13.93
CA GLU A 303 -5.78 11.98 13.27
C GLU A 303 -4.95 12.47 12.07
N LEU A 304 -4.05 11.65 11.51
CA LEU A 304 -3.33 11.86 10.25
C LEU A 304 -3.27 10.59 9.40
N ASP A 305 -3.15 10.77 8.08
CA ASP A 305 -2.97 9.66 7.14
C ASP A 305 -1.60 9.01 7.35
N GLU A 306 -1.53 7.70 7.14
CA GLU A 306 -0.28 6.95 7.26
C GLU A 306 0.78 7.47 6.29
N GLU A 307 0.39 7.80 5.06
CA GLU A 307 1.32 8.28 4.04
C GLU A 307 1.85 9.66 4.38
N PHE A 308 1.00 10.54 4.91
CA PHE A 308 1.43 11.86 5.38
C PHE A 308 2.38 11.77 6.57
N VAL A 309 2.07 10.94 7.57
CA VAL A 309 2.95 10.76 8.74
C VAL A 309 4.31 10.20 8.32
N HIS A 310 4.35 9.31 7.34
CA HIS A 310 5.61 8.75 6.85
C HIS A 310 6.49 9.80 6.15
N GLU A 311 5.88 10.76 5.45
CA GLU A 311 6.62 11.86 4.82
C GLU A 311 6.95 13.01 5.79
N THR A 312 6.48 12.92 7.03
CA THR A 312 6.70 13.93 8.06
C THR A 312 7.98 13.62 8.84
N ARG A 313 8.82 14.63 9.05
CA ARG A 313 10.04 14.55 9.87
C ARG A 313 9.82 15.22 11.23
N ILE A 314 10.66 14.87 12.21
CA ILE A 314 10.70 15.58 13.49
C ILE A 314 11.15 17.02 13.22
N GLY A 315 10.41 17.99 13.76
CA GLY A 315 10.61 19.42 13.51
C GLY A 315 9.74 19.99 12.40
N ASP A 316 9.16 19.16 11.53
CA ASP A 316 8.24 19.62 10.50
C ASP A 316 7.03 20.31 11.13
N VAL A 317 6.59 21.40 10.50
CA VAL A 317 5.37 22.09 10.89
C VAL A 317 4.28 21.72 9.91
N PHE A 318 3.17 21.22 10.41
CA PHE A 318 1.98 20.95 9.62
C PHE A 318 0.74 21.58 10.20
N GLN A 319 -0.26 21.80 9.37
CA GLN A 319 -1.52 22.39 9.80
C GLN A 319 -2.53 21.29 10.15
N LEU A 320 -3.13 21.36 11.33
CA LEU A 320 -4.23 20.47 11.73
C LEU A 320 -5.34 21.32 12.34
N GLY A 321 -6.48 21.37 11.65
CA GLY A 321 -7.53 22.37 11.90
C GLY A 321 -7.08 23.76 11.45
N SER A 322 -7.36 24.79 12.27
CA SER A 322 -6.93 26.18 12.04
C SER A 322 -5.54 26.49 12.62
N SER A 323 -4.90 25.52 13.25
CA SER A 323 -3.67 25.70 14.03
C SER A 323 -2.50 24.98 13.38
N THR A 324 -1.32 25.59 13.48
CA THR A 324 -0.06 25.02 13.01
C THR A 324 0.64 24.30 14.17
N TRP A 325 1.13 23.10 13.88
CA TRP A 325 1.68 22.17 14.86
C TRP A 325 3.06 21.72 14.41
N ARG A 326 4.04 21.79 15.30
CA ARG A 326 5.38 21.25 15.08
C ARG A 326 5.46 19.83 15.62
N VAL A 327 6.01 18.94 14.81
CA VAL A 327 6.24 17.54 15.18
C VAL A 327 7.37 17.48 16.20
N GLY A 328 7.07 17.03 17.41
CA GLY A 328 8.05 16.77 18.46
C GLY A 328 8.59 15.34 18.41
N ALA A 329 7.69 14.36 18.18
CA ALA A 329 8.06 12.96 18.01
C ALA A 329 7.02 12.23 17.15
N ILE A 330 7.48 11.21 16.42
CA ILE A 330 6.62 10.29 15.68
C ILE A 330 6.79 8.92 16.33
N GLU A 331 5.74 8.45 17.01
CA GLU A 331 5.70 7.12 17.61
C GLU A 331 4.96 6.14 16.67
N HIS A 332 4.86 4.88 17.07
CA HIS A 332 4.32 3.81 16.22
C HIS A 332 2.79 3.91 15.98
N ASP A 333 2.04 4.55 16.89
CA ASP A 333 0.58 4.70 16.82
C ASP A 333 0.09 6.17 16.82
N ARG A 334 1.00 7.13 17.05
CA ARG A 334 0.66 8.55 17.22
C ARG A 334 1.77 9.50 16.77
N VAL A 335 1.39 10.73 16.46
CA VAL A 335 2.30 11.86 16.24
C VAL A 335 2.16 12.82 17.42
N ILE A 336 3.26 13.06 18.13
CA ILE A 336 3.32 14.00 19.24
C ILE A 336 3.72 15.38 18.71
N VAL A 337 2.90 16.39 18.97
CA VAL A 337 3.09 17.73 18.45
C VAL A 337 3.07 18.81 19.53
N THR A 338 3.65 19.96 19.21
CA THR A 338 3.56 21.20 20.00
C THR A 338 3.04 22.35 19.12
N PRO A 339 2.31 23.33 19.67
CA PRO A 339 1.85 24.49 18.89
C PRO A 339 3.02 25.25 18.25
N ALA A 340 2.87 25.66 16.98
CA ALA A 340 3.86 26.42 16.23
C ALA A 340 3.24 27.58 15.41
N PRO A 341 2.55 28.53 16.06
CA PRO A 341 1.85 29.63 15.39
C PRO A 341 2.80 30.49 14.53
N GLY A 342 2.33 30.92 13.35
CA GLY A 342 3.08 31.81 12.44
C GLY A 342 4.23 31.15 11.67
N SER A 343 4.48 29.85 11.86
CA SER A 343 5.44 29.09 11.05
C SER A 343 4.78 28.62 9.74
N PRO A 344 5.47 28.69 8.60
CA PRO A 344 4.96 28.12 7.35
C PRO A 344 4.74 26.62 7.51
N ALA A 345 3.50 26.16 7.32
CA ALA A 345 3.09 24.81 7.62
C ALA A 345 2.77 24.02 6.35
N ARG A 346 3.19 22.75 6.32
CA ARG A 346 2.80 21.78 5.31
C ARG A 346 1.38 21.31 5.59
N MET A 347 0.57 21.13 4.55
CA MET A 347 -0.77 20.60 4.74
C MET A 347 -0.75 19.07 4.74
N PRO A 348 -1.41 18.42 5.72
CA PRO A 348 -1.65 16.99 5.67
C PRO A 348 -2.54 16.63 4.49
N PHE A 349 -2.15 15.60 3.76
CA PHE A 349 -2.99 14.97 2.75
C PHE A 349 -3.55 13.67 3.32
N TRP A 350 -4.80 13.34 2.94
CA TRP A 350 -5.40 12.05 3.22
C TRP A 350 -5.63 11.31 1.92
N HIS A 351 -4.81 10.30 1.64
CA HIS A 351 -5.08 9.34 0.56
C HIS A 351 -6.17 8.33 0.98
N GLY A 352 -6.68 8.43 2.21
CA GLY A 352 -7.84 7.70 2.71
C GLY A 352 -9.13 7.97 1.93
N GLU A 353 -9.63 6.92 1.27
CA GLU A 353 -10.98 6.77 0.67
C GLU A 353 -11.35 7.70 -0.51
N TYR A 354 -10.59 8.74 -0.86
CA TYR A 354 -10.84 9.52 -2.09
C TYR A 354 -10.42 8.73 -3.33
N GLY A 355 -11.39 8.39 -4.18
CA GLY A 355 -11.10 7.98 -5.55
C GLY A 355 -10.56 9.18 -6.33
N ALA A 356 -9.43 9.04 -7.01
CA ALA A 356 -9.02 10.01 -8.00
C ALA A 356 -9.99 9.99 -9.19
N ARG A 357 -10.17 11.14 -9.84
CA ARG A 357 -10.97 11.27 -11.06
C ARG A 357 -10.48 10.28 -12.12
N SER A 358 -11.45 9.66 -12.81
CA SER A 358 -11.15 8.77 -13.94
C SER A 358 -10.66 9.58 -15.15
N ALA A 359 -9.74 9.01 -15.93
CA ALA A 359 -9.26 9.66 -17.16
C ALA A 359 -10.41 9.93 -18.16
N HIS A 360 -11.45 9.11 -18.14
CA HIS A 360 -12.65 9.29 -18.94
C HIS A 360 -13.43 10.57 -18.57
N LEU A 361 -13.52 10.89 -17.27
CA LEU A 361 -14.21 12.09 -16.79
C LEU A 361 -13.45 13.39 -17.10
N THR A 362 -12.13 13.32 -17.29
CA THR A 362 -11.30 14.49 -17.65
C THR A 362 -11.78 15.19 -18.91
N GLU A 363 -12.06 14.44 -19.98
CA GLU A 363 -12.48 15.02 -21.27
C GLU A 363 -13.80 15.80 -21.13
N ARG A 364 -14.73 15.27 -20.31
CA ARG A 364 -16.01 15.91 -20.00
C ARG A 364 -15.84 17.18 -19.18
N VAL A 365 -14.92 17.20 -18.22
CA VAL A 365 -14.62 18.42 -17.45
C VAL A 365 -13.99 19.48 -18.34
N GLY A 366 -13.11 19.10 -19.27
CA GLY A 366 -12.56 20.02 -20.27
C GLY A 366 -13.61 20.60 -21.22
N GLU A 367 -14.52 19.77 -21.74
CA GLU A 367 -15.67 20.23 -22.53
C GLU A 367 -16.57 21.19 -21.73
N LEU A 368 -16.85 20.85 -20.47
CA LEU A 368 -17.62 21.70 -19.58
C LEU A 368 -16.95 23.06 -19.39
N ARG A 369 -15.64 23.10 -19.11
CA ARG A 369 -14.90 24.36 -18.95
C ARG A 369 -15.04 25.26 -20.17
N ARG A 370 -14.89 24.72 -21.40
CA ARG A 370 -15.11 25.49 -22.63
C ARG A 370 -16.55 25.96 -22.78
N THR A 371 -17.51 25.13 -22.39
CA THR A 371 -18.94 25.45 -22.47
C THR A 371 -19.30 26.59 -21.52
N LEU A 372 -18.85 26.54 -20.27
CA LEU A 372 -19.02 27.60 -19.27
C LEU A 372 -18.29 28.88 -19.68
N ASP A 373 -17.09 28.73 -20.23
CA ASP A 373 -16.28 29.83 -20.75
C ASP A 373 -16.90 30.49 -21.99
N ALA A 374 -17.83 29.85 -22.71
CA ALA A 374 -18.52 30.48 -23.84
C ALA A 374 -19.79 31.23 -23.43
N ALA A 375 -20.35 30.95 -22.25
CA ALA A 375 -21.59 31.57 -21.78
C ALA A 375 -21.37 33.06 -21.47
N ARG A 376 -22.18 33.95 -22.05
CA ARG A 376 -22.05 35.41 -21.87
C ARG A 376 -23.35 36.11 -21.49
N ASP A 377 -24.50 35.51 -21.81
CA ASP A 377 -25.81 36.12 -21.66
C ASP A 377 -26.78 35.23 -20.89
N ARG A 378 -27.97 35.78 -20.59
CA ARG A 378 -28.99 35.05 -19.83
C ARG A 378 -29.50 33.81 -20.56
N ALA A 379 -29.62 33.86 -21.89
CA ALA A 379 -30.09 32.74 -22.69
C ALA A 379 -29.12 31.55 -22.60
N ALA A 380 -27.80 31.81 -22.61
CA ALA A 380 -26.78 30.80 -22.40
C ALA A 380 -26.86 30.20 -20.99
N LEU A 381 -27.06 31.03 -19.95
CA LEU A 381 -27.23 30.54 -18.58
C LEU A 381 -28.47 29.64 -18.45
N ASP A 382 -29.61 30.05 -19.01
CA ASP A 382 -30.84 29.26 -18.99
C ASP A 382 -30.66 27.92 -19.75
N ALA A 383 -29.94 27.93 -20.88
CA ALA A 383 -29.61 26.72 -21.63
C ALA A 383 -28.70 25.76 -20.83
N LEU A 384 -27.73 26.28 -20.07
CA LEU A 384 -26.89 25.47 -19.18
C LEU A 384 -27.69 24.87 -18.03
N MET A 385 -28.55 25.66 -17.38
CA MET A 385 -29.45 25.17 -16.32
C MET A 385 -30.32 24.02 -16.82
N GLN A 386 -30.87 24.13 -18.03
CA GLN A 386 -31.66 23.07 -18.64
C GLN A 386 -30.83 21.84 -19.04
N ARG A 387 -29.65 22.00 -19.65
CA ARG A 387 -28.78 20.88 -20.05
C ARG A 387 -28.39 20.03 -18.84
N TYR A 388 -27.94 20.70 -17.77
CA TYR A 388 -27.37 20.02 -16.61
C TYR A 388 -28.37 19.74 -15.49
N ASP A 389 -29.65 20.12 -15.64
CA ASP A 389 -30.66 20.10 -14.56
C ASP A 389 -30.15 20.75 -13.27
N ALA A 390 -29.47 21.89 -13.43
CA ALA A 390 -28.80 22.61 -12.36
C ALA A 390 -29.55 23.90 -11.99
N ASP A 391 -29.47 24.30 -10.72
CA ASP A 391 -30.00 25.58 -10.28
C ASP A 391 -29.17 26.78 -10.76
N GLU A 392 -29.80 27.96 -10.74
CA GLU A 392 -29.16 29.21 -11.18
C GLU A 392 -27.92 29.52 -10.35
N ALA A 393 -27.95 29.28 -9.03
CA ALA A 393 -26.82 29.54 -8.14
C ALA A 393 -25.58 28.72 -8.54
N THR A 394 -25.75 27.43 -8.86
CA THR A 394 -24.65 26.58 -9.33
C THR A 394 -24.11 27.09 -10.66
N ILE A 395 -24.97 27.29 -11.67
CA ILE A 395 -24.51 27.70 -13.01
C ILE A 395 -23.83 29.07 -12.97
N VAL A 396 -24.41 30.06 -12.30
CA VAL A 396 -23.84 31.40 -12.20
C VAL A 396 -22.50 31.37 -11.46
N SER A 397 -22.40 30.66 -10.34
CA SER A 397 -21.15 30.56 -9.57
C SER A 397 -20.03 29.91 -10.39
N LEU A 398 -20.33 28.87 -11.17
CA LEU A 398 -19.33 28.18 -12.00
C LEU A 398 -18.93 28.97 -13.26
N VAL A 399 -19.88 29.64 -13.92
CA VAL A 399 -19.57 30.54 -15.04
C VAL A 399 -18.69 31.70 -14.58
N GLN A 400 -19.04 32.32 -13.45
CA GLN A 400 -18.23 33.36 -12.83
C GLN A 400 -16.83 32.85 -12.51
N TYR A 401 -16.69 31.66 -11.92
CA TYR A 401 -15.40 31.07 -11.60
C TYR A 401 -14.49 30.92 -12.83
N VAL A 402 -15.06 30.42 -13.93
CA VAL A 402 -14.34 30.23 -15.20
C VAL A 402 -13.96 31.58 -15.83
N HIS A 403 -14.83 32.59 -15.75
CA HIS A 403 -14.54 33.93 -16.28
C HIS A 403 -13.48 34.66 -15.43
N GLU A 404 -13.51 34.52 -14.11
CA GLU A 404 -12.47 35.03 -13.20
C GLU A 404 -11.12 34.40 -13.55
N GLN A 405 -11.07 33.09 -13.81
CA GLN A 405 -9.85 32.40 -14.25
C GLN A 405 -9.29 33.00 -15.55
N ARG A 406 -10.17 33.18 -16.56
CA ARG A 406 -9.80 33.81 -17.83
C ARG A 406 -9.31 35.24 -17.65
N ALA A 407 -9.97 36.02 -16.78
CA ALA A 407 -9.61 37.41 -16.55
C ALA A 407 -8.20 37.56 -15.97
N VAL A 408 -7.81 36.64 -15.07
CA VAL A 408 -6.47 36.64 -14.44
C VAL A 408 -5.39 36.09 -15.38
N THR A 409 -5.68 34.98 -16.08
CA THR A 409 -4.63 34.22 -16.80
C THR A 409 -4.69 34.34 -18.32
N GLY A 410 -5.69 35.03 -18.86
CA GLY A 410 -5.96 35.20 -20.30
C GLY A 410 -6.62 33.99 -20.97
N LEU A 411 -6.65 32.82 -20.32
CA LEU A 411 -7.24 31.59 -20.84
C LEU A 411 -7.82 30.71 -19.73
N VAL A 412 -8.57 29.69 -20.11
CA VAL A 412 -9.08 28.67 -19.18
C VAL A 412 -8.42 27.34 -19.55
N PRO A 413 -7.70 26.70 -18.62
CA PRO A 413 -7.01 25.44 -18.92
C PRO A 413 -8.01 24.28 -19.07
N ASP A 414 -7.81 23.47 -20.11
CA ASP A 414 -8.63 22.29 -20.43
C ASP A 414 -7.74 21.10 -20.82
N GLU A 415 -8.31 20.02 -21.36
CA GLU A 415 -7.57 18.82 -21.75
C GLU A 415 -6.66 19.02 -22.98
N ARG A 416 -6.81 20.14 -23.71
CA ARG A 416 -6.07 20.44 -24.95
C ARG A 416 -5.07 21.58 -24.77
N THR A 417 -5.33 22.50 -23.85
CA THR A 417 -4.47 23.63 -23.53
C THR A 417 -4.21 23.67 -22.03
N LEU A 418 -3.02 23.24 -21.63
CA LEU A 418 -2.55 23.32 -20.25
C LEU A 418 -2.01 24.72 -19.96
N LEU A 419 -2.15 25.14 -18.71
CA LEU A 419 -1.61 26.39 -18.23
C LEU A 419 -0.55 26.11 -17.17
N LEU A 420 0.65 26.64 -17.35
CA LEU A 420 1.64 26.75 -16.30
C LEU A 420 1.62 28.17 -15.75
N GLU A 421 1.17 28.28 -14.51
CA GLU A 421 1.09 29.54 -13.78
C GLU A 421 2.24 29.62 -12.78
N GLN A 422 2.88 30.78 -12.71
CA GLN A 422 3.95 31.06 -11.77
C GLN A 422 3.65 32.31 -10.97
N PHE A 423 3.84 32.23 -9.65
CA PHE A 423 3.72 33.37 -8.73
C PHE A 423 4.65 33.17 -7.54
N ARG A 424 4.79 34.22 -6.73
CA ARG A 424 5.59 34.18 -5.49
C ARG A 424 4.68 34.30 -4.28
N ASP A 425 5.02 33.60 -3.21
CA ASP A 425 4.36 33.84 -1.92
C ASP A 425 5.03 35.00 -1.16
N ASP A 426 4.40 35.41 -0.06
CA ASP A 426 4.88 36.51 0.78
C ASP A 426 6.29 36.28 1.33
N THR A 427 6.78 35.03 1.35
CA THR A 427 8.15 34.68 1.77
C THR A 427 9.14 34.65 0.61
N GLY A 428 8.73 35.03 -0.60
CA GLY A 428 9.54 35.06 -1.82
C GLY A 428 9.76 33.70 -2.48
N SER A 429 9.13 32.64 -1.98
CA SER A 429 9.21 31.28 -2.54
C SER A 429 8.50 31.25 -3.89
N VAL A 430 9.06 30.52 -4.85
CA VAL A 430 8.44 30.41 -6.18
C VAL A 430 7.44 29.25 -6.17
N ARG A 431 6.21 29.52 -6.60
CA ARG A 431 5.19 28.50 -6.83
C ARG A 431 4.97 28.35 -8.33
N ILE A 432 5.02 27.11 -8.78
CA ILE A 432 4.74 26.73 -10.17
C ILE A 432 3.55 25.79 -10.16
N VAL A 433 2.46 26.20 -10.77
CA VAL A 433 1.21 25.44 -10.84
C VAL A 433 0.97 25.04 -12.29
N LEU A 434 1.04 23.74 -12.57
CA LEU A 434 0.60 23.18 -13.82
C LEU A 434 -0.88 22.78 -13.69
N HIS A 435 -1.75 23.54 -14.33
CA HIS A 435 -3.18 23.24 -14.44
C HIS A 435 -3.37 22.11 -15.45
N ALA A 436 -3.67 20.92 -14.94
CA ALA A 436 -3.72 19.67 -15.68
C ALA A 436 -4.94 18.85 -15.23
N PRO A 437 -6.06 18.84 -15.98
CA PRO A 437 -7.31 18.21 -15.55
C PRO A 437 -7.33 16.67 -15.64
N PHE A 438 -6.16 16.01 -15.80
CA PHE A 438 -6.04 14.57 -16.09
C PHE A 438 -6.29 13.63 -14.90
N GLY A 439 -6.63 14.16 -13.72
CA GLY A 439 -6.94 13.37 -12.54
C GLY A 439 -5.69 12.98 -11.74
N GLY A 440 -5.88 12.70 -10.44
CA GLY A 440 -4.78 12.47 -9.50
C GLY A 440 -3.90 11.27 -9.85
N ARG A 441 -4.45 10.27 -10.56
CA ARG A 441 -3.69 9.08 -11.00
C ARG A 441 -2.65 9.37 -12.07
N VAL A 442 -2.86 10.43 -12.87
CA VAL A 442 -1.93 10.90 -13.90
C VAL A 442 -1.05 12.00 -13.32
N ASN A 443 -1.65 12.92 -12.56
CA ASN A 443 -0.95 14.06 -12.00
C ASN A 443 0.06 13.67 -10.91
N ALA A 444 -0.22 12.65 -10.08
CA ALA A 444 0.70 12.19 -9.04
C ALA A 444 2.06 11.69 -9.59
N PRO A 445 2.12 10.71 -10.52
CA PRO A 445 3.39 10.29 -11.11
C PRO A 445 4.04 11.39 -11.95
N TRP A 446 3.26 12.24 -12.62
CA TRP A 446 3.82 13.38 -13.35
C TRP A 446 4.49 14.38 -12.39
N GLY A 447 3.82 14.73 -11.29
CA GLY A 447 4.35 15.61 -10.26
C GLY A 447 5.62 15.07 -9.63
N MET A 448 5.70 13.75 -9.40
CA MET A 448 6.92 13.09 -8.92
C MET A 448 8.09 13.29 -9.90
N ALA A 449 7.87 13.05 -11.20
CA ALA A 449 8.90 13.25 -12.22
C ALA A 449 9.31 14.72 -12.35
N LEU A 450 8.35 15.66 -12.29
CA LEU A 450 8.62 17.10 -12.33
C LEU A 450 9.39 17.57 -11.09
N ALA A 451 9.06 17.07 -9.90
CA ALA A 451 9.74 17.40 -8.66
C ALA A 451 11.21 16.95 -8.71
N GLN A 452 11.47 15.73 -9.17
CA GLN A 452 12.83 15.23 -9.32
C GLN A 452 13.64 16.09 -10.31
N ARG A 453 13.04 16.45 -11.46
CA ARG A 453 13.64 17.33 -12.46
C ARG A 453 13.89 18.75 -11.92
N ALA A 454 12.98 19.28 -11.10
CA ALA A 454 13.15 20.57 -10.44
C ALA A 454 14.29 20.54 -9.42
N ARG A 455 14.45 19.48 -8.62
CA ARG A 455 15.58 19.32 -7.68
C ARG A 455 16.92 19.32 -8.41
N GLU A 456 17.04 18.57 -9.51
CA GLU A 456 18.25 18.54 -10.34
C GLU A 456 18.60 19.92 -10.92
N MET A 457 17.58 20.64 -11.36
CA MET A 457 17.73 21.96 -11.98
C MET A 457 18.18 23.01 -10.96
N VAL A 458 17.54 23.08 -9.79
CA VAL A 458 17.94 23.99 -8.71
C VAL A 458 19.35 23.67 -8.23
N GLY A 459 19.70 22.38 -8.14
CA GLY A 459 21.05 21.95 -7.77
C GLY A 459 22.14 22.39 -8.76
N ARG A 460 21.83 22.49 -10.05
CA ARG A 460 22.76 22.99 -11.08
C ARG A 460 22.92 24.51 -11.09
N LEU A 461 21.90 25.25 -10.67
CA LEU A 461 21.90 26.72 -10.75
C LEU A 461 22.75 27.39 -9.66
N GLY A 462 23.14 26.67 -8.59
CA GLY A 462 24.00 27.23 -7.53
C GLY A 462 23.41 28.45 -6.82
N ASP A 463 22.12 28.75 -7.02
CA ASP A 463 21.43 29.98 -6.62
C ASP A 463 21.06 30.03 -5.13
N MET A 464 21.66 29.16 -4.31
CA MET A 464 21.35 29.04 -2.89
C MET A 464 21.82 30.26 -2.08
N PRO A 465 21.07 30.66 -1.05
CA PRO A 465 21.62 31.40 0.08
C PRO A 465 22.65 30.52 0.80
N ASP A 466 23.81 31.07 1.18
CA ASP A 466 24.88 30.32 1.85
C ASP A 466 24.37 29.60 3.11
N GLY A 467 24.44 28.26 3.14
CA GLY A 467 24.35 27.46 4.38
C GLY A 467 23.26 26.39 4.53
N ASP A 468 22.49 26.01 3.49
CA ASP A 468 21.46 24.97 3.61
C ASP A 468 21.72 23.77 2.68
N ASP A 469 21.97 22.59 3.26
CA ASP A 469 22.40 21.34 2.59
C ASP A 469 21.24 20.53 1.95
N GLY A 470 20.06 21.14 1.75
CA GLY A 470 18.90 20.44 1.20
C GLY A 470 17.99 21.32 0.35
N ILE A 471 17.92 21.04 -0.95
CA ILE A 471 16.88 21.63 -1.81
C ILE A 471 15.54 20.95 -1.48
N ASP A 472 14.70 21.61 -0.69
CA ASP A 472 13.35 21.14 -0.39
C ASP A 472 12.37 21.57 -1.49
N VAL A 473 12.36 20.85 -2.63
CA VAL A 473 11.27 20.96 -3.61
C VAL A 473 10.10 20.12 -3.11
N GLN A 474 9.01 20.79 -2.76
CA GLN A 474 7.77 20.14 -2.37
C GLN A 474 6.85 20.05 -3.59
N VAL A 475 6.14 18.93 -3.71
CA VAL A 475 5.14 18.71 -4.74
C VAL A 475 3.81 18.36 -4.12
N GLN A 476 2.75 18.98 -4.64
CA GLN A 476 1.37 18.66 -4.33
C GLN A 476 0.64 18.36 -5.64
N THR A 477 -0.22 17.35 -5.62
CA THR A 477 -1.00 16.96 -6.80
C THR A 477 -2.46 16.79 -6.42
N THR A 478 -3.34 17.15 -7.34
CA THR A 478 -4.79 16.97 -7.22
C THR A 478 -5.33 16.41 -8.55
N ASP A 479 -6.65 16.27 -8.64
CA ASP A 479 -7.28 15.92 -9.91
C ASP A 479 -7.07 16.98 -11.01
N ASP A 480 -6.92 18.25 -10.63
CA ASP A 480 -6.93 19.42 -11.52
C ASP A 480 -5.55 20.04 -11.78
N GLY A 481 -4.52 19.62 -11.07
CA GLY A 481 -3.17 20.11 -11.34
C GLY A 481 -2.07 19.60 -10.43
N ILE A 482 -0.89 20.14 -10.69
CA ILE A 482 0.37 19.84 -10.00
C ILE A 482 0.96 21.17 -9.54
N MET A 483 1.25 21.29 -8.25
CA MET A 483 1.92 22.46 -7.68
C MET A 483 3.30 22.08 -7.17
N LEU A 484 4.32 22.74 -7.70
CA LEU A 484 5.68 22.70 -7.19
C LEU A 484 5.94 23.94 -6.35
N ARG A 485 6.49 23.74 -5.16
CA ARG A 485 7.00 24.81 -4.32
C ARG A 485 8.52 24.74 -4.32
N LEU A 486 9.14 25.80 -4.79
CA LEU A 486 10.58 25.97 -4.83
C LEU A 486 10.99 27.01 -3.80
N PRO A 487 12.18 26.88 -3.19
CA PRO A 487 12.72 27.93 -2.34
C PRO A 487 12.88 29.25 -3.12
N PRO A 488 13.08 30.39 -2.43
CA PRO A 488 13.33 31.66 -3.11
C PRO A 488 14.53 31.56 -4.06
N LEU A 489 14.26 31.68 -5.36
CA LEU A 489 15.30 31.68 -6.40
C LEU A 489 15.74 33.11 -6.72
N LYS A 490 17.06 33.31 -6.86
CA LYS A 490 17.67 34.59 -7.29
C LYS A 490 17.35 34.91 -8.75
N SER A 491 17.25 33.87 -9.59
CA SER A 491 16.87 33.95 -11.00
C SER A 491 15.41 33.52 -11.24
N ALA A 492 14.87 33.83 -12.42
CA ALA A 492 13.57 33.31 -12.84
C ALA A 492 13.65 31.78 -12.99
N ALA A 493 12.65 31.07 -12.49
CA ALA A 493 12.59 29.62 -12.65
C ALA A 493 12.52 29.28 -14.16
N PRO A 494 13.39 28.39 -14.69
CA PRO A 494 13.39 28.09 -16.12
C PRO A 494 12.28 27.08 -16.43
N VAL A 495 11.04 27.59 -16.44
CA VAL A 495 9.78 26.86 -16.66
C VAL A 495 9.84 25.92 -17.88
N ALA A 496 10.42 26.40 -18.99
CA ALA A 496 10.55 25.60 -20.22
C ALA A 496 11.38 24.32 -20.01
N ALA A 497 12.38 24.37 -19.12
CA ALA A 497 13.21 23.22 -18.79
C ALA A 497 12.46 22.17 -17.95
N LEU A 498 11.37 22.54 -17.26
CA LEU A 498 10.54 21.60 -16.50
C LEU A 498 9.55 20.83 -17.38
N LEU A 499 9.08 21.42 -18.48
CA LEU A 499 7.97 20.89 -19.29
C LEU A 499 8.36 19.92 -20.41
N GLY A 500 9.63 19.91 -20.86
CA GLY A 500 10.13 19.03 -21.92
C GLY A 500 10.41 17.60 -21.46
N LEU A 501 9.44 16.93 -20.84
CA LEU A 501 9.56 15.57 -20.31
C LEU A 501 8.98 14.56 -21.31
N SER A 502 9.81 13.67 -21.85
CA SER A 502 9.31 12.60 -22.72
C SER A 502 8.62 11.48 -21.91
N PRO A 503 7.72 10.69 -22.52
CA PRO A 503 7.09 9.55 -21.84
C PRO A 503 8.12 8.59 -21.20
N ALA A 504 9.20 8.27 -21.92
CA ALA A 504 10.25 7.38 -21.44
C ALA A 504 11.07 8.00 -20.29
N GLU A 505 11.32 9.31 -20.33
CA GLU A 505 11.97 10.01 -19.22
C GLU A 505 11.07 10.01 -17.98
N ALA A 506 9.77 10.31 -18.14
CA ALA A 506 8.81 10.29 -17.04
C ALA A 506 8.73 8.91 -16.37
N GLU A 507 8.61 7.84 -17.15
CA GLU A 507 8.56 6.47 -16.65
C GLU A 507 9.81 6.12 -15.84
N ARG A 508 11.01 6.40 -16.38
CA ARG A 508 12.27 6.16 -15.67
C ARG A 508 12.33 6.92 -14.35
N ARG A 509 12.00 8.22 -14.36
CA ARG A 509 12.04 9.07 -13.17
C ARG A 509 11.08 8.58 -12.09
N VAL A 510 9.86 8.18 -12.47
CA VAL A 510 8.89 7.60 -11.54
C VAL A 510 9.42 6.29 -10.95
N LEU A 511 9.99 5.40 -11.77
CA LEU A 511 10.55 4.13 -11.31
C LEU A 511 11.71 4.31 -10.31
N ASP A 512 12.57 5.31 -10.55
CA ASP A 512 13.72 5.62 -9.70
C ASP A 512 13.28 6.13 -8.32
N GLU A 513 12.21 6.93 -8.26
CA GLU A 513 11.76 7.58 -7.02
C GLU A 513 10.75 6.70 -6.24
N VAL A 514 9.85 6.01 -6.94
CA VAL A 514 8.65 5.39 -6.34
C VAL A 514 8.97 4.43 -5.19
N GLY A 515 10.06 3.65 -5.30
CA GLY A 515 10.47 2.68 -4.28
C GLY A 515 10.89 3.29 -2.94
N THR A 516 11.08 4.62 -2.89
CA THR A 516 11.42 5.39 -1.67
C THR A 516 10.22 6.13 -1.07
N THR A 517 9.05 6.05 -1.72
CA THR A 517 7.86 6.80 -1.32
C THR A 517 7.07 6.10 -0.20
N SER A 518 6.34 6.92 0.57
CA SER A 518 5.38 6.48 1.57
C SER A 518 4.30 5.56 0.98
N LEU A 519 3.77 5.93 -0.19
CA LEU A 519 2.81 5.16 -0.97
C LEU A 519 3.32 3.74 -1.24
N PHE A 520 4.58 3.60 -1.67
CA PHE A 520 5.18 2.29 -1.92
C PHE A 520 5.29 1.46 -0.65
N GLY A 521 5.74 2.05 0.46
CA GLY A 521 5.78 1.38 1.76
C GLY A 521 4.40 0.90 2.23
N ALA A 522 3.39 1.75 2.10
CA ALA A 522 2.00 1.42 2.43
C ALA A 522 1.45 0.30 1.55
N ARG A 523 1.67 0.34 0.23
CA ARG A 523 1.25 -0.71 -0.71
C ARG A 523 2.00 -2.02 -0.48
N PHE A 524 3.30 -1.97 -0.20
CA PHE A 524 4.09 -3.14 0.14
C PHE A 524 3.51 -3.85 1.38
N ARG A 525 3.16 -3.09 2.42
CA ARG A 525 2.50 -3.64 3.62
C ARG A 525 1.19 -4.35 3.28
N MET A 526 0.35 -3.72 2.46
CA MET A 526 -0.93 -4.30 2.03
C MET A 526 -0.70 -5.61 1.24
N ASN A 527 0.25 -5.61 0.32
CA ASN A 527 0.58 -6.76 -0.52
C ASN A 527 1.20 -7.90 0.32
N ALA A 528 2.15 -7.59 1.20
CA ALA A 528 2.76 -8.56 2.11
C ALA A 528 1.74 -9.17 3.09
N ALA A 529 0.76 -8.38 3.55
CA ALA A 529 -0.34 -8.87 4.36
C ALA A 529 -1.26 -9.82 3.58
N ARG A 530 -1.67 -9.44 2.37
CA ARG A 530 -2.50 -10.28 1.48
C ARG A 530 -1.80 -11.58 1.10
N ALA A 531 -0.49 -11.50 0.85
CA ALA A 531 0.38 -12.64 0.55
C ALA A 531 0.69 -13.55 1.75
N LEU A 532 0.10 -13.29 2.92
CA LEU A 532 0.26 -14.09 4.15
C LEU A 532 1.69 -14.08 4.73
N LEU A 533 2.51 -13.09 4.35
CA LEU A 533 3.87 -12.97 4.86
C LEU A 533 3.89 -12.32 6.25
N LEU A 534 2.94 -11.43 6.56
CA LEU A 534 2.86 -10.80 7.88
C LEU A 534 2.14 -11.72 8.90
N ALA A 535 2.90 -12.65 9.49
CA ALA A 535 2.40 -13.71 10.37
C ALA A 535 1.54 -13.20 11.54
N ARG A 536 0.28 -13.66 11.60
CA ARG A 536 -0.68 -13.35 12.68
C ARG A 536 -0.40 -14.25 13.89
N GLY A 537 -0.05 -13.64 15.03
CA GLY A 537 0.22 -14.38 16.27
C GLY A 537 -1.02 -15.03 16.90
N ASN A 538 -2.22 -14.50 16.65
CA ASN A 538 -3.48 -15.05 17.18
C ASN A 538 -4.55 -15.13 16.08
N PRO A 539 -5.10 -16.32 15.78
CA PRO A 539 -6.15 -16.50 14.78
C PRO A 539 -7.44 -15.70 15.03
N ARG A 540 -7.73 -15.36 16.30
CA ARG A 540 -8.98 -14.71 16.72
C ARG A 540 -8.90 -13.18 16.77
N ARG A 541 -7.70 -12.59 16.61
CA ARG A 541 -7.52 -11.14 16.69
C ARG A 541 -6.71 -10.64 15.51
N ARG A 542 -7.16 -9.55 14.89
CA ARG A 542 -6.34 -8.84 13.90
C ARG A 542 -5.05 -8.36 14.56
N MET A 543 -3.97 -8.39 13.79
CA MET A 543 -2.72 -7.79 14.25
C MET A 543 -2.95 -6.29 14.42
N PRO A 544 -2.53 -5.68 15.54
CA PRO A 544 -2.53 -4.23 15.67
C PRO A 544 -1.77 -3.61 14.49
N LEU A 545 -2.33 -2.56 13.89
CA LEU A 545 -1.81 -1.98 12.65
C LEU A 545 -0.35 -1.50 12.79
N TRP A 546 0.00 -0.93 13.95
CA TRP A 546 1.37 -0.50 14.24
C TRP A 546 2.39 -1.67 14.19
N LEU A 547 2.01 -2.85 14.67
CA LEU A 547 2.88 -4.03 14.64
C LEU A 547 3.00 -4.57 13.22
N GLN A 548 1.92 -4.47 12.44
CA GLN A 548 1.94 -4.81 11.02
C GLN A 548 2.88 -3.88 10.24
N ARG A 549 2.92 -2.58 10.59
CA ARG A 549 3.85 -1.59 10.01
C ARG A 549 5.30 -1.95 10.30
N LEU A 550 5.64 -2.16 11.58
CA LEU A 550 6.99 -2.51 11.98
C LEU A 550 7.50 -3.75 11.23
N LYS A 551 6.73 -4.85 11.25
CA LYS A 551 7.09 -6.08 10.54
C LYS A 551 7.20 -5.90 9.02
N SER A 552 6.41 -5.01 8.45
CA SER A 552 6.45 -4.75 7.01
C SER A 552 7.66 -3.91 6.61
N LEU A 553 8.08 -2.96 7.44
CA LEU A 553 9.30 -2.18 7.23
C LEU A 553 10.52 -3.10 7.29
N ASP A 554 10.62 -3.91 8.35
CA ASP A 554 11.68 -4.90 8.50
C ASP A 554 11.76 -5.82 7.28
N LEU A 555 10.61 -6.35 6.83
CA LEU A 555 10.52 -7.20 5.65
C LEU A 555 10.93 -6.46 4.37
N LEU A 556 10.50 -5.21 4.18
CA LEU A 556 10.86 -4.44 3.00
C LEU A 556 12.37 -4.23 2.91
N GLU A 557 13.00 -3.76 3.99
CA GLU A 557 14.46 -3.58 4.05
C GLU A 557 15.21 -4.88 3.73
N ALA A 558 14.74 -5.98 4.30
CA ALA A 558 15.22 -7.32 4.08
C ALA A 558 15.23 -7.76 2.60
N VAL A 559 14.14 -7.49 1.88
CA VAL A 559 13.92 -8.01 0.52
C VAL A 559 14.38 -7.06 -0.58
N ARG A 560 14.76 -5.81 -0.28
CA ARG A 560 15.29 -4.86 -1.27
C ARG A 560 16.49 -5.38 -2.05
N GLN A 561 17.28 -6.27 -1.45
CA GLN A 561 18.42 -6.93 -2.12
C GLN A 561 18.01 -8.03 -3.12
N PHE A 562 16.72 -8.39 -3.18
CA PHE A 562 16.16 -9.42 -4.06
C PHE A 562 15.17 -8.79 -5.04
N PRO A 563 15.62 -8.23 -6.18
CA PRO A 563 14.74 -7.56 -7.14
C PRO A 563 13.63 -8.47 -7.71
N SER A 564 13.86 -9.79 -7.74
CA SER A 564 12.87 -10.78 -8.20
C SER A 564 11.84 -11.15 -7.14
N PHE A 565 11.89 -10.58 -5.93
CA PHE A 565 10.97 -10.92 -4.85
C PHE A 565 9.53 -10.64 -5.28
N PRO A 566 8.64 -11.66 -5.34
CA PRO A 566 7.32 -11.52 -5.95
C PRO A 566 6.49 -10.36 -5.40
N ILE A 567 6.53 -10.13 -4.08
CA ILE A 567 5.74 -9.05 -3.46
C ILE A 567 6.34 -7.66 -3.71
N LEU A 568 7.65 -7.57 -3.96
CA LEU A 568 8.28 -6.32 -4.37
C LEU A 568 7.82 -5.96 -5.79
N VAL A 569 7.89 -6.92 -6.72
CA VAL A 569 7.40 -6.78 -8.10
C VAL A 569 5.92 -6.44 -8.13
N GLU A 570 5.13 -7.12 -7.32
CA GLU A 570 3.69 -6.86 -7.15
C GLU A 570 3.42 -5.45 -6.65
N THR A 571 4.26 -4.92 -5.76
CA THR A 571 4.11 -3.56 -5.24
C THR A 571 4.42 -2.51 -6.29
N TYR A 572 5.44 -2.72 -7.11
CA TYR A 572 5.67 -1.87 -8.29
C TYR A 572 4.47 -1.90 -9.24
N ARG A 573 3.92 -3.08 -9.53
CA ARG A 573 2.71 -3.20 -10.34
C ARG A 573 1.50 -2.49 -9.69
N ASP A 574 1.27 -2.65 -8.38
CA ASP A 574 0.18 -1.98 -7.64
C ASP A 574 0.29 -0.47 -7.77
N VAL A 575 1.46 0.08 -7.47
CA VAL A 575 1.64 1.53 -7.53
C VAL A 575 1.52 2.04 -8.96
N LEU A 576 2.22 1.44 -9.93
CA LEU A 576 2.29 1.98 -11.30
C LEU A 576 1.01 1.77 -12.12
N GLN A 577 0.21 0.75 -11.82
CA GLN A 577 -1.00 0.42 -12.59
C GLN A 577 -2.30 0.67 -11.83
N ASP A 578 -2.32 0.45 -10.51
CA ASP A 578 -3.54 0.52 -9.70
C ASP A 578 -3.62 1.80 -8.87
N ALA A 579 -2.51 2.38 -8.40
CA ALA A 579 -2.51 3.71 -7.78
C ALA A 579 -2.38 4.80 -8.85
N PHE A 580 -1.44 4.63 -9.77
CA PHE A 580 -1.18 5.52 -10.90
C PHE A 580 -1.87 5.03 -12.19
N ASP A 581 -1.86 5.88 -13.21
CA ASP A 581 -2.22 5.51 -14.57
C ASP A 581 -1.06 5.88 -15.52
N MET A 582 0.02 5.10 -15.44
CA MET A 582 1.22 5.32 -16.27
C MET A 582 0.93 5.29 -17.78
N PRO A 583 0.05 4.41 -18.32
CA PRO A 583 -0.36 4.48 -19.72
C PRO A 583 -1.03 5.80 -20.09
N ALA A 584 -1.92 6.34 -19.25
CA ALA A 584 -2.54 7.63 -19.49
C ALA A 584 -1.52 8.78 -19.42
N LEU A 585 -0.58 8.74 -18.46
CA LEU A 585 0.52 9.71 -18.39
C LEU A 585 1.38 9.68 -19.67
N ALA A 586 1.76 8.48 -20.14
CA ALA A 586 2.54 8.32 -21.35
C ALA A 586 1.82 8.90 -22.58
N LYS A 587 0.50 8.68 -22.68
CA LYS A 587 -0.35 9.28 -23.72
C LYS A 587 -0.32 10.81 -23.67
N VAL A 588 -0.57 11.40 -22.49
CA VAL A 588 -0.57 12.87 -22.30
C VAL A 588 0.77 13.48 -22.70
N LEU A 589 1.88 12.90 -22.24
CA LEU A 589 3.23 13.40 -22.58
C LEU A 589 3.55 13.27 -24.08
N ALA A 590 3.12 12.18 -24.73
CA ALA A 590 3.27 12.02 -26.17
C ALA A 590 2.41 13.03 -26.97
N GLU A 591 1.21 13.35 -26.48
CA GLU A 591 0.33 14.36 -27.08
C GLU A 591 0.88 15.78 -26.90
N ILE A 592 1.58 16.06 -25.78
CA ILE A 592 2.33 17.31 -25.59
C ILE A 592 3.52 17.37 -26.57
N GLU A 593 4.30 16.30 -26.68
CA GLU A 593 5.48 16.24 -27.56
C GLU A 593 5.12 16.39 -29.04
N SER A 594 3.99 15.81 -29.45
CA SER A 594 3.46 15.94 -30.82
C SER A 594 2.70 17.24 -31.09
N GLY A 595 2.46 18.07 -30.06
CA GLY A 595 1.77 19.36 -30.17
C GLY A 595 0.24 19.28 -30.25
N HIS A 596 -0.36 18.10 -30.00
CA HIS A 596 -1.81 17.95 -29.85
C HIS A 596 -2.32 18.62 -28.56
N ILE A 597 -1.50 18.59 -27.50
CA ILE A 597 -1.74 19.34 -26.27
C ILE A 597 -0.75 20.52 -26.22
N ALA A 598 -1.27 21.74 -26.13
CA ALA A 598 -0.46 22.94 -25.97
C ALA A 598 -0.22 23.25 -24.49
N ILE A 599 0.95 23.79 -24.16
CA ILE A 599 1.22 24.38 -22.83
C ILE A 599 1.49 25.86 -22.99
N ARG A 600 0.80 26.68 -22.21
CA ARG A 600 1.00 28.13 -22.12
C ARG A 600 1.51 28.50 -20.75
N SER A 601 2.36 29.51 -20.66
CA SER A 601 2.89 30.00 -19.39
C SER A 601 2.36 31.40 -19.07
N VAL A 602 2.04 31.65 -17.81
CA VAL A 602 1.66 32.98 -17.31
C VAL A 602 2.32 33.23 -15.96
N GLU A 603 2.75 34.46 -15.72
CA GLU A 603 3.17 34.92 -14.40
C GLU A 603 2.04 35.77 -13.80
N THR A 604 1.67 35.47 -12.56
CA THR A 604 0.62 36.18 -11.81
C THR A 604 1.19 36.74 -10.52
N GLU A 605 0.64 37.87 -10.05
CA GLU A 605 1.04 38.44 -8.74
C GLU A 605 0.41 37.66 -7.58
N ILE A 606 -0.83 37.21 -7.76
CA ILE A 606 -1.64 36.46 -6.80
C ILE A 606 -2.14 35.20 -7.54
N PRO A 607 -2.25 34.03 -6.86
CA PRO A 607 -2.80 32.83 -7.47
C PRO A 607 -4.15 33.08 -8.16
N SER A 608 -4.30 32.56 -9.37
CA SER A 608 -5.56 32.53 -10.10
C SER A 608 -6.63 31.73 -9.34
N PRO A 609 -7.94 31.91 -9.64
CA PRO A 609 -9.00 31.15 -9.00
C PRO A 609 -8.81 29.63 -9.02
N PHE A 610 -8.26 29.07 -10.10
CA PHE A 610 -7.93 27.64 -10.19
C PHE A 610 -6.72 27.29 -9.33
N ALA A 611 -5.67 28.13 -9.33
CA ALA A 611 -4.48 27.89 -8.52
C ALA A 611 -4.76 28.01 -7.02
N ALA A 612 -5.62 28.95 -6.63
CA ALA A 612 -6.13 29.09 -5.27
C ALA A 612 -6.90 27.82 -4.86
N SER A 613 -7.78 27.30 -5.73
CA SER A 613 -8.47 26.04 -5.46
C SER A 613 -7.50 24.86 -5.33
N LEU A 614 -6.39 24.82 -6.08
CA LEU A 614 -5.36 23.80 -5.88
C LEU A 614 -4.60 23.95 -4.56
N GLN A 615 -4.33 25.19 -4.14
CA GLN A 615 -3.70 25.50 -2.86
C GLN A 615 -4.58 25.20 -1.65
N PHE A 616 -5.89 25.39 -1.78
CA PHE A 616 -6.87 25.29 -0.70
C PHE A 616 -7.81 24.08 -0.85
N GLY A 617 -7.67 23.28 -1.91
CA GLY A 617 -8.62 22.24 -2.36
C GLY A 617 -8.75 21.04 -1.45
N PHE A 618 -8.07 21.08 -0.32
CA PHE A 618 -8.18 20.10 0.75
C PHE A 618 -8.59 20.72 2.10
N VAL A 619 -8.55 22.05 2.19
CA VAL A 619 -8.79 22.83 3.41
C VAL A 619 -10.27 23.13 3.60
N MET A 620 -11.08 23.23 2.55
CA MET A 620 -12.48 23.66 2.70
C MET A 620 -13.40 22.62 3.34
N ASP A 621 -13.12 21.32 3.20
CA ASP A 621 -13.92 20.27 3.85
C ASP A 621 -13.63 20.07 5.33
N TRP A 622 -12.42 20.45 5.80
CA TRP A 622 -11.95 20.15 7.16
C TRP A 622 -11.66 21.39 8.01
N MET A 623 -11.27 22.52 7.42
CA MET A 623 -11.00 23.77 8.15
C MET A 623 -12.27 24.42 8.70
N TYR A 624 -13.43 23.90 8.32
CA TYR A 624 -14.70 24.29 8.90
C TYR A 624 -15.47 23.11 9.54
N GLY A 625 -14.74 22.07 9.95
CA GLY A 625 -15.24 21.07 10.89
C GLY A 625 -15.23 21.66 12.31
N ASP A 626 -16.39 22.12 12.77
CA ASP A 626 -16.61 22.59 14.14
C ASP A 626 -16.26 21.50 15.18
N ASP A 627 -15.04 21.53 15.72
CA ASP A 627 -14.76 21.23 17.13
C ASP A 627 -13.28 21.45 17.44
N VAL A 628 -12.96 22.63 17.97
CA VAL A 628 -11.91 22.72 18.98
C VAL A 628 -12.57 23.13 20.31
N PRO A 629 -12.67 22.22 21.30
CA PRO A 629 -13.36 22.52 22.56
C PRO A 629 -12.64 23.58 23.39
N ARG A 630 -13.41 24.26 24.25
CA ARG A 630 -13.03 25.28 25.27
C ARG A 630 -11.77 25.01 26.12
N ALA A 631 -11.14 23.84 26.02
CA ALA A 631 -9.85 23.51 26.62
C ALA A 631 -8.71 24.45 26.16
N GLU A 632 -8.80 25.01 24.95
CA GLU A 632 -7.79 25.93 24.40
C GLU A 632 -7.69 27.28 25.10
N ARG A 633 -8.72 27.75 25.84
CA ARG A 633 -8.58 28.97 26.66
C ARG A 633 -7.81 28.72 27.96
N ARG A 634 -7.78 27.49 28.47
CA ARG A 634 -7.02 27.13 29.68
C ARG A 634 -5.55 26.87 29.39
N ALA A 635 -5.24 26.32 28.22
CA ALA A 635 -3.87 26.02 27.81
C ALA A 635 -2.99 27.27 27.65
N ALA A 636 -3.58 28.44 27.39
CA ALA A 636 -2.88 29.72 27.29
C ALA A 636 -2.49 30.35 28.65
N MET A 637 -2.90 29.78 29.80
CA MET A 637 -2.65 30.36 31.13
C MET A 637 -1.77 29.52 32.06
N LEU A 638 -1.30 28.35 31.62
CA LEU A 638 -0.44 27.48 32.43
C LEU A 638 0.91 27.28 31.72
N SER A 639 1.59 28.39 31.46
CA SER A 639 3.04 28.41 31.33
C SER A 639 3.66 28.53 32.72
N LEU A 640 4.67 27.70 32.97
CA LEU A 640 5.42 27.49 34.21
C LEU A 640 4.78 26.52 35.21
N ASP A 641 5.32 25.30 35.25
CA ASP A 641 6.45 25.09 36.17
C ASP A 641 7.41 24.02 35.64
N ARG A 642 8.70 24.37 35.61
CA ARG A 642 9.80 23.58 34.99
C ARG A 642 10.61 22.82 36.05
N ALA A 643 9.96 22.47 37.16
CA ALA A 643 10.57 21.81 38.33
C ALA A 643 9.97 20.43 38.67
N LEU A 644 9.26 19.79 37.74
CA LEU A 644 8.80 18.39 37.84
C LEU A 644 9.34 17.52 36.69
N LEU A 645 10.56 17.82 36.24
CA LEU A 645 11.33 17.04 35.27
C LEU A 645 12.63 16.50 35.90
N GLN A 646 12.57 16.04 37.15
CA GLN A 646 13.62 15.23 37.77
C GLN A 646 12.99 14.20 38.70
N GLY A 647 12.90 12.97 38.21
CA GLY A 647 12.40 11.83 38.97
C GLY A 647 11.58 10.92 38.09
N ILE A 648 12.25 10.09 37.28
CA ILE A 648 11.98 8.68 36.95
C ILE A 648 13.16 8.27 36.05
N SER A 649 14.32 8.10 36.66
CA SER A 649 15.33 7.14 36.20
C SER A 649 15.08 5.88 37.00
N GLY A 650 14.86 4.77 36.33
CA GLY A 650 14.72 3.47 36.96
C GLY A 650 13.62 2.66 36.30
N ASP A 651 14.01 1.87 35.30
CA ASP A 651 13.84 0.44 35.43
C ASP A 651 15.02 -0.24 34.75
N ALA A 652 15.83 -0.89 35.58
CA ALA A 652 16.87 -1.79 35.15
C ALA A 652 16.24 -2.92 34.34
N VAL A 653 16.77 -3.15 33.15
CA VAL A 653 16.60 -4.43 32.46
C VAL A 653 17.13 -5.51 33.42
N PRO A 654 16.42 -6.62 33.66
CA PRO A 654 16.97 -7.71 34.43
C PRO A 654 18.22 -8.25 33.73
N GLU A 655 19.41 -7.91 34.24
CA GLU A 655 20.62 -8.72 34.05
C GLU A 655 20.39 -10.02 34.81
N ASP A 656 19.65 -10.92 34.19
CA ASP A 656 19.68 -12.37 34.42
C ASP A 656 18.75 -13.04 33.40
N ALA A 657 19.02 -12.83 32.11
CA ALA A 657 18.62 -13.79 31.08
C ALA A 657 19.39 -15.08 31.39
N THR A 658 18.78 -15.98 32.14
CA THR A 658 19.41 -17.22 32.58
C THR A 658 19.91 -17.97 31.36
N LEU A 659 21.12 -18.55 31.43
CA LEU A 659 21.68 -19.41 30.37
C LEU A 659 20.65 -20.46 29.88
N ALA A 660 19.77 -20.90 30.78
CA ALA A 660 18.65 -21.80 30.52
C ALA A 660 17.58 -21.25 29.55
N ALA A 661 17.23 -19.96 29.64
CA ALA A 661 16.26 -19.33 28.74
C ALA A 661 16.80 -19.20 27.31
N VAL A 662 18.09 -18.86 27.19
CA VAL A 662 18.79 -18.82 25.89
C VAL A 662 18.88 -20.22 25.29
N GLU A 663 19.17 -21.24 26.09
CA GLU A 663 19.24 -22.63 25.61
C GLU A 663 17.86 -23.17 25.21
N GLU A 664 16.79 -22.77 25.90
CA GLU A 664 15.41 -23.12 25.52
C GLU A 664 15.02 -22.51 24.16
N VAL A 665 15.33 -21.22 23.95
CA VAL A 665 15.13 -20.54 22.66
C VAL A 665 15.95 -21.21 21.57
N LEU A 666 17.22 -21.54 21.83
CA LEU A 666 18.09 -22.25 20.89
C LEU A 666 17.56 -23.65 20.57
N ALA A 667 17.09 -24.41 21.56
CA ALA A 667 16.49 -25.73 21.35
C ALA A 667 15.22 -25.64 20.48
N ALA A 668 14.38 -24.62 20.72
CA ALA A 668 13.20 -24.36 19.88
C ALA A 668 13.58 -23.97 18.45
N ARG A 669 14.61 -23.13 18.26
CA ARG A 669 15.12 -22.73 16.93
C ARG A 669 15.88 -23.84 16.22
N ARG A 670 16.52 -24.77 16.93
CA ARG A 670 17.16 -25.97 16.35
C ARG A 670 16.12 -27.01 15.94
N GLY A 671 14.91 -26.96 16.52
CA GLY A 671 13.89 -27.99 16.34
C GLY A 671 14.15 -29.22 17.20
N THR A 672 14.87 -29.08 18.31
CA THR A 672 15.21 -30.15 19.26
C THR A 672 14.39 -30.08 20.55
N ALA A 673 13.70 -28.96 20.80
CA ALA A 673 12.80 -28.80 21.94
C ALA A 673 11.51 -29.65 21.80
N PRO A 674 10.94 -30.13 22.92
CA PRO A 674 9.64 -30.81 22.91
C PRO A 674 8.55 -30.02 22.18
N GLY A 675 7.79 -30.67 21.32
CA GLY A 675 6.72 -30.09 20.49
C GLY A 675 7.20 -29.34 19.23
N ARG A 676 8.51 -29.15 19.06
CA ARG A 676 9.15 -28.54 17.87
C ARG A 676 9.91 -29.52 16.99
N ARG A 677 10.08 -30.77 17.44
CA ARG A 677 10.66 -31.87 16.65
C ARG A 677 9.73 -32.30 15.52
N ALA A 678 10.31 -32.81 14.44
CA ALA A 678 9.61 -33.24 13.25
C ALA A 678 8.92 -34.60 13.43
N ARG A 679 7.63 -34.65 13.10
CA ARG A 679 6.81 -35.88 13.16
C ARG A 679 6.79 -36.64 11.84
N THR A 680 7.11 -35.97 10.73
CA THR A 680 7.09 -36.53 9.37
C THR A 680 8.38 -36.20 8.64
N ALA A 681 8.67 -36.91 7.55
CA ALA A 681 9.81 -36.64 6.70
C ALA A 681 9.82 -35.20 6.15
N ASP A 682 8.65 -34.65 5.78
CA ASP A 682 8.52 -33.26 5.32
C ASP A 682 8.88 -32.23 6.39
N GLU A 683 8.40 -32.42 7.63
CA GLU A 683 8.76 -31.54 8.74
C GLU A 683 10.27 -31.61 9.01
N LEU A 684 10.88 -32.79 8.89
CA LEU A 684 12.31 -32.99 9.09
C LEU A 684 13.13 -32.35 7.97
N ALA A 685 12.64 -32.37 6.72
CA ALA A 685 13.29 -31.72 5.58
C ALA A 685 13.42 -30.21 5.80
N ILE A 686 12.37 -29.56 6.32
CA ILE A 686 12.40 -28.12 6.66
C ILE A 686 13.46 -27.82 7.74
N LEU A 687 13.54 -28.67 8.77
CA LEU A 687 14.54 -28.50 9.84
C LEU A 687 15.96 -28.71 9.32
N LEU A 688 16.16 -29.65 8.40
CA LEU A 688 17.44 -29.92 7.75
C LEU A 688 17.84 -28.77 6.82
N ASP A 689 16.94 -28.27 5.98
CA ASP A 689 17.22 -27.12 5.10
C ASP A 689 17.64 -25.90 5.92
N ARG A 690 16.87 -25.56 6.97
CA ARG A 690 17.19 -24.44 7.86
C ARG A 690 18.57 -24.58 8.51
N ALA A 691 18.97 -25.79 8.86
CA ALA A 691 20.28 -26.05 9.45
C ALA A 691 21.43 -26.05 8.43
N GLY A 692 21.13 -26.26 7.14
CA GLY A 692 22.11 -26.44 6.08
C GLY A 692 22.63 -27.87 6.03
N ASP A 693 23.52 -28.21 6.97
CA ASP A 693 24.09 -29.55 7.12
C ASP A 693 24.09 -30.01 8.57
N LEU A 694 23.76 -31.29 8.77
CA LEU A 694 23.69 -31.92 10.08
C LEU A 694 24.44 -33.26 10.07
N THR A 695 25.05 -33.64 11.19
CA THR A 695 25.44 -35.05 11.37
C THR A 695 24.18 -35.92 11.45
N VAL A 696 24.31 -37.22 11.24
CA VAL A 696 23.17 -38.16 11.35
C VAL A 696 22.56 -38.13 12.75
N GLU A 697 23.40 -37.94 13.78
CA GLU A 697 22.97 -37.78 15.17
C GLU A 697 22.20 -36.48 15.39
N GLU A 698 22.73 -35.35 14.87
CA GLU A 698 22.04 -34.06 14.92
C GLU A 698 20.70 -34.09 14.16
N LEU A 699 20.62 -34.81 13.04
CA LEU A 699 19.38 -35.02 12.28
C LEU A 699 18.37 -35.84 13.09
N ARG A 700 18.80 -36.94 13.71
CA ARG A 700 17.92 -37.78 14.55
C ARG A 700 17.46 -37.09 15.82
N ALA A 701 18.26 -36.21 16.41
CA ALA A 701 17.87 -35.40 17.57
C ALA A 701 16.68 -34.45 17.30
N ARG A 702 16.34 -34.23 16.02
CA ARG A 702 15.22 -33.40 15.56
C ARG A 702 13.96 -34.22 15.22
N VAL A 703 14.01 -35.55 15.33
CA VAL A 703 12.85 -36.42 15.12
C VAL A 703 12.03 -36.50 16.40
N ALA A 704 10.72 -36.34 16.28
CA ALA A 704 9.79 -36.41 17.39
C ALA A 704 9.81 -37.79 18.06
N THR A 705 9.54 -37.86 19.35
CA THR A 705 9.37 -39.16 20.04
C THR A 705 8.02 -39.78 19.71
N ALA A 706 7.81 -41.04 20.13
CA ALA A 706 6.51 -41.71 20.05
C ALA A 706 5.41 -40.92 20.78
N GLU A 707 5.73 -40.34 21.95
CA GLU A 707 4.81 -39.51 22.74
C GLU A 707 4.44 -38.19 22.04
N GLU A 708 5.35 -37.67 21.20
CA GLU A 708 5.12 -36.45 20.40
C GLU A 708 4.36 -36.73 19.09
N GLY A 709 4.05 -38.00 18.80
CA GLY A 709 3.24 -38.42 17.65
C GLY A 709 4.01 -38.57 16.34
N VAL A 710 5.25 -39.06 16.39
CA VAL A 710 6.04 -39.38 15.19
C VAL A 710 5.33 -40.40 14.29
N ARG A 711 5.42 -40.22 12.98
CA ARG A 711 4.86 -41.12 11.95
C ARG A 711 6.00 -41.81 11.21
N GLY A 712 6.12 -43.13 11.37
CA GLY A 712 7.17 -43.92 10.73
C GLY A 712 8.57 -43.55 11.21
N ASP A 713 9.56 -43.63 10.31
CA ASP A 713 10.92 -43.14 10.52
C ASP A 713 11.21 -41.97 9.55
N PRO A 714 10.94 -40.71 9.95
CA PRO A 714 11.18 -39.54 9.11
C PRO A 714 12.60 -39.42 8.55
N ALA A 715 13.61 -39.77 9.36
CA ALA A 715 15.01 -39.68 8.95
C ALA A 715 15.36 -40.79 7.96
N GLY A 716 14.92 -42.01 8.23
CA GLY A 716 15.06 -43.15 7.32
C GLY A 716 14.34 -42.90 5.99
N GLU A 717 13.14 -42.33 6.02
CA GLU A 717 12.35 -41.99 4.84
C GLU A 717 13.06 -40.95 3.96
N LEU A 718 13.55 -39.84 4.52
CA LEU A 718 14.31 -38.84 3.76
C LEU A 718 15.55 -39.42 3.08
N LEU A 719 16.29 -40.27 3.78
CA LEU A 719 17.50 -40.90 3.25
C LEU A 719 17.19 -41.98 2.20
N THR A 720 16.11 -42.74 2.39
CA THR A 720 15.72 -43.85 1.50
C THR A 720 15.05 -43.36 0.22
N THR A 721 14.23 -42.30 0.31
CA THR A 721 13.64 -41.62 -0.85
C THR A 721 14.66 -40.80 -1.64
N GLY A 722 15.85 -40.57 -1.09
CA GLY A 722 16.89 -39.75 -1.71
C GLY A 722 16.61 -38.24 -1.65
N ARG A 723 15.62 -37.80 -0.85
CA ARG A 723 15.39 -36.38 -0.58
C ARG A 723 16.51 -35.75 0.26
N ALA A 724 17.18 -36.55 1.07
CA ALA A 724 18.42 -36.20 1.74
C ALA A 724 19.54 -37.17 1.37
N ILE A 725 20.76 -36.63 1.30
CA ILE A 725 22.01 -37.37 1.08
C ILE A 725 23.05 -36.88 2.08
N ALA A 726 24.03 -37.72 2.41
CA ALA A 726 25.17 -37.28 3.20
C ALA A 726 26.38 -37.00 2.29
N VAL A 727 27.00 -35.83 2.49
CA VAL A 727 28.17 -35.36 1.76
C VAL A 727 29.38 -35.24 2.69
N PRO A 728 30.62 -35.42 2.19
CA PRO A 728 31.82 -35.32 3.02
C PRO A 728 32.27 -33.85 3.11
N ILE A 729 32.03 -33.19 4.26
CA ILE A 729 32.45 -31.80 4.48
C ILE A 729 33.87 -31.77 5.03
N PRO A 730 34.81 -31.03 4.39
CA PRO A 730 36.16 -30.84 4.92
C PRO A 730 36.17 -30.06 6.25
N THR A 731 36.75 -30.65 7.29
CA THR A 731 37.00 -29.99 8.60
C THR A 731 38.49 -29.99 8.92
N SER A 732 38.89 -29.31 10.01
CA SER A 732 40.27 -29.31 10.48
C SER A 732 40.80 -30.68 10.92
N GLU A 733 39.91 -31.67 11.14
CA GLU A 733 40.25 -33.01 11.62
C GLU A 733 40.05 -34.09 10.53
N GLY A 734 39.66 -33.69 9.31
CA GLY A 734 39.36 -34.60 8.20
C GLY A 734 37.90 -34.48 7.71
N PRO A 735 37.54 -35.13 6.59
CA PRO A 735 36.18 -35.04 6.05
C PRO A 735 35.15 -35.71 6.98
N GLN A 736 34.11 -34.97 7.35
CA GLN A 736 32.98 -35.48 8.12
C GLN A 736 31.73 -35.62 7.26
N TRP A 737 31.05 -36.76 7.37
CA TRP A 737 29.80 -37.02 6.65
C TRP A 737 28.62 -36.29 7.29
N ARG A 738 27.96 -35.44 6.50
CA ARG A 738 26.84 -34.61 6.97
C ARG A 738 25.68 -34.70 6.00
N ALA A 739 24.50 -34.95 6.54
CA ALA A 739 23.26 -34.96 5.80
C ALA A 739 22.91 -33.54 5.34
N ILE A 740 22.49 -33.43 4.09
CA ILE A 740 21.94 -32.24 3.45
C ILE A 740 20.71 -32.67 2.65
N LEU A 741 19.80 -31.73 2.35
CA LEU A 741 18.81 -32.00 1.30
C LEU A 741 19.52 -32.10 -0.05
N THR A 742 19.07 -33.04 -0.88
CA THR A 742 19.69 -33.29 -2.20
C THR A 742 19.62 -32.05 -3.10
N GLU A 743 18.57 -31.23 -2.97
CA GLU A 743 18.44 -29.94 -3.67
C GLU A 743 19.49 -28.89 -3.28
N ASN A 744 20.12 -29.03 -2.11
CA ASN A 744 21.19 -28.15 -1.66
C ASN A 744 22.57 -28.59 -2.17
N TYR A 745 22.68 -29.76 -2.81
CA TYR A 745 23.94 -30.27 -3.35
C TYR A 745 24.71 -29.28 -4.24
N PRO A 746 24.09 -28.51 -5.17
CA PRO A 746 24.75 -27.44 -5.92
C PRO A 746 25.55 -26.45 -5.07
N ARG A 747 25.03 -26.11 -3.89
CA ARG A 747 25.66 -25.16 -2.97
C ARG A 747 26.93 -25.73 -2.35
N TYR A 748 26.91 -27.01 -1.98
CA TYR A 748 28.08 -27.69 -1.41
C TYR A 748 29.15 -27.96 -2.46
N VAL A 749 28.76 -28.31 -3.70
CA VAL A 749 29.67 -28.34 -4.87
C VAL A 749 30.33 -26.98 -5.09
N ALA A 750 29.56 -25.90 -5.10
CA ALA A 750 30.09 -24.55 -5.26
C ALA A 750 31.10 -24.19 -4.14
N ALA A 751 30.83 -24.58 -2.89
CA ALA A 751 31.65 -24.23 -1.74
C ALA A 751 32.96 -25.03 -1.63
N PHE A 752 32.90 -26.33 -1.90
CA PHE A 752 33.98 -27.27 -1.62
C PHE A 752 34.63 -27.88 -2.87
N GLY A 753 33.99 -27.77 -4.03
CA GLY A 753 34.47 -28.28 -5.31
C GLY A 753 33.83 -29.62 -5.70
N GLU A 754 33.79 -29.91 -7.00
CA GLU A 754 33.19 -31.13 -7.56
C GLU A 754 33.91 -32.41 -7.10
N GLU A 755 35.24 -32.39 -7.06
CA GLU A 755 36.06 -33.54 -6.65
C GLU A 755 35.78 -33.95 -5.20
N ALA A 756 35.68 -32.98 -4.29
CA ALA A 756 35.35 -33.23 -2.89
C ALA A 756 33.93 -33.79 -2.71
N MET A 757 33.00 -33.46 -3.61
CA MET A 757 31.60 -33.89 -3.54
C MET A 757 31.30 -35.11 -4.42
N ALA A 758 32.28 -35.69 -5.11
CA ALA A 758 32.09 -36.75 -6.10
C ALA A 758 31.44 -38.03 -5.53
N THR A 759 31.64 -38.29 -4.22
CA THR A 759 31.06 -39.43 -3.51
C THR A 759 30.06 -38.93 -2.46
N VAL A 760 28.86 -39.52 -2.47
CA VAL A 760 27.80 -39.23 -1.49
C VAL A 760 27.34 -40.52 -0.82
N ARG A 761 26.69 -40.41 0.34
CA ARG A 761 26.04 -41.54 1.01
C ARG A 761 24.52 -41.38 0.97
N ARG A 762 23.80 -42.44 0.60
CA ARG A 762 22.32 -42.43 0.50
C ARG A 762 21.69 -43.72 0.99
N GLY A 763 20.37 -43.72 1.17
CA GLY A 763 19.62 -44.87 1.69
C GLY A 763 19.68 -44.98 3.21
N GLY A 764 18.77 -45.74 3.82
CA GLY A 764 18.73 -45.94 5.28
C GLY A 764 20.01 -46.52 5.89
N ALA A 765 20.82 -47.22 5.11
CA ALA A 765 22.13 -47.76 5.51
C ALA A 765 23.31 -46.82 5.21
N LEU A 766 23.07 -45.65 4.59
CA LEU A 766 24.10 -44.68 4.17
C LEU A 766 25.22 -45.30 3.33
N GLY A 767 24.85 -46.11 2.34
CA GLY A 767 25.80 -46.70 1.40
C GLY A 767 26.42 -45.64 0.49
N GLU A 768 27.71 -45.80 0.19
CA GLU A 768 28.44 -44.89 -0.71
C GLU A 768 27.99 -45.09 -2.16
N ALA A 769 27.80 -43.99 -2.87
CA ALA A 769 27.42 -43.93 -4.27
C ALA A 769 28.12 -42.75 -4.95
N ALA A 770 28.36 -42.85 -6.25
CA ALA A 770 28.79 -41.69 -7.03
C ALA A 770 27.67 -40.64 -7.06
N ALA A 771 28.04 -39.37 -6.93
CA ALA A 771 27.08 -38.26 -7.00
C ALA A 771 26.31 -38.23 -8.33
N ALA A 772 26.94 -38.71 -9.42
CA ALA A 772 26.34 -38.85 -10.74
C ALA A 772 25.16 -39.85 -10.78
N ASP A 773 25.07 -40.78 -9.82
CA ASP A 773 23.99 -41.76 -9.74
C ASP A 773 22.95 -41.39 -8.67
N ALA A 774 23.35 -40.59 -7.69
CA ALA A 774 22.54 -40.25 -6.52
C ALA A 774 21.85 -38.88 -6.62
N VAL A 775 22.42 -37.94 -7.37
CA VAL A 775 21.90 -36.58 -7.52
C VAL A 775 21.38 -36.39 -8.95
N PRO A 776 20.18 -35.83 -9.16
CA PRO A 776 19.66 -35.52 -10.49
C PRO A 776 20.55 -34.54 -11.25
N GLU A 777 20.64 -34.68 -12.57
CA GLU A 777 21.53 -33.87 -13.43
C GLU A 777 21.35 -32.35 -13.22
N LEU A 778 20.11 -31.87 -13.13
CA LEU A 778 19.77 -30.46 -12.89
C LEU A 778 20.34 -29.89 -11.58
N LEU A 779 20.67 -30.75 -10.61
CA LEU A 779 21.16 -30.37 -9.29
C LEU A 779 22.66 -30.69 -9.11
N ARG A 780 23.39 -31.10 -10.15
CA ARG A 780 24.83 -31.43 -10.01
C ARG A 780 25.75 -30.21 -10.10
N HIS A 781 25.31 -29.16 -10.77
CA HIS A 781 26.16 -28.02 -11.12
C HIS A 781 26.03 -26.88 -10.12
N ALA A 782 27.16 -26.19 -9.87
CA ALA A 782 27.22 -25.04 -8.99
C ALA A 782 26.33 -23.89 -9.49
N THR A 783 25.40 -23.43 -8.65
CA THR A 783 24.50 -22.30 -8.93
C THR A 783 25.00 -20.98 -8.33
N LEU A 784 26.06 -21.02 -7.52
CA LEU A 784 26.62 -19.90 -6.78
C LEU A 784 28.14 -19.82 -6.96
N THR A 785 28.71 -18.63 -6.74
CA THR A 785 30.17 -18.49 -6.60
C THR A 785 30.65 -19.16 -5.32
N ARG A 786 31.88 -19.69 -5.31
CA ARG A 786 32.48 -20.33 -4.12
C ARG A 786 32.41 -19.47 -2.87
N SER A 787 32.65 -18.17 -3.01
CA SER A 787 32.58 -17.20 -1.90
C SER A 787 31.14 -16.97 -1.42
N ALA A 788 30.14 -16.96 -2.31
CA ALA A 788 28.73 -16.84 -1.92
C ALA A 788 28.24 -18.10 -1.19
N ALA A 789 28.54 -19.29 -1.73
CA ALA A 789 28.14 -20.56 -1.14
C ALA A 789 28.74 -20.78 0.25
N ARG A 790 30.05 -20.51 0.44
CA ARG A 790 30.70 -20.59 1.75
C ARG A 790 30.12 -19.63 2.78
N ARG A 791 29.75 -18.42 2.34
CA ARG A 791 29.07 -17.44 3.22
C ARG A 791 27.72 -17.95 3.68
N GLU A 792 26.92 -18.52 2.77
CA GLU A 792 25.60 -19.03 3.09
C GLU A 792 25.66 -20.23 4.05
N ILE A 793 26.56 -21.19 3.80
CA ILE A 793 26.77 -22.36 4.67
C ILE A 793 27.20 -21.93 6.08
N LEU A 794 28.20 -21.04 6.18
CA LEU A 794 28.66 -20.52 7.47
C LEU A 794 27.52 -19.82 8.21
N TRP A 795 26.75 -19.00 7.51
CA TRP A 795 25.65 -18.24 8.11
C TRP A 795 24.52 -19.14 8.63
N ARG A 796 24.11 -20.17 7.87
CA ARG A 796 23.12 -21.17 8.33
C ARG A 796 23.53 -21.83 9.64
N TYR A 797 24.81 -22.19 9.77
CA TYR A 797 25.36 -22.71 11.02
C TYR A 797 25.29 -21.70 12.17
N LEU A 798 25.81 -20.48 11.97
CA LEU A 798 25.85 -19.44 13.02
C LEU A 798 24.44 -19.09 13.55
N THR A 799 23.42 -19.17 12.70
CA THR A 799 22.03 -18.88 13.06
C THR A 799 21.47 -19.86 14.10
N LEU A 800 22.03 -21.07 14.19
CA LEU A 800 21.58 -22.13 15.10
C LEU A 800 22.62 -22.51 16.16
N ALA A 801 23.87 -22.08 16.03
CA ALA A 801 24.97 -22.53 16.88
C ALA A 801 25.02 -21.86 18.26
N GLY A 802 24.32 -20.74 18.47
CA GLY A 802 24.46 -19.93 19.69
C GLY A 802 25.77 -19.13 19.68
N ALA A 803 26.34 -18.84 20.86
CA ALA A 803 27.60 -18.10 20.97
C ALA A 803 28.81 -19.00 20.63
N VAL A 804 29.42 -18.79 19.46
CA VAL A 804 30.53 -19.61 18.95
C VAL A 804 31.84 -18.86 18.87
N SER A 805 32.94 -19.56 19.13
CA SER A 805 34.30 -19.08 18.91
C SER A 805 34.79 -19.41 17.49
N VAL A 806 35.91 -18.80 17.09
CA VAL A 806 36.60 -19.14 15.84
C VAL A 806 37.01 -20.63 15.81
N ALA A 807 37.38 -21.20 16.97
CA ALA A 807 37.72 -22.62 17.07
C ALA A 807 36.51 -23.51 16.81
N ASP A 808 35.34 -23.17 17.36
CA ASP A 808 34.09 -23.92 17.16
C ASP A 808 33.67 -23.96 15.68
N ILE A 809 33.88 -22.87 14.95
CA ILE A 809 33.59 -22.80 13.51
C ILE A 809 34.59 -23.63 12.71
N ARG A 810 35.88 -23.58 13.07
CA ARG A 810 36.94 -24.33 12.36
C ARG A 810 36.85 -25.84 12.58
N ALA A 811 36.34 -26.27 13.73
CA ALA A 811 36.02 -27.67 13.98
C ALA A 811 34.92 -28.18 13.03
N ARG A 812 34.02 -27.30 12.56
CA ARG A 812 32.93 -27.65 11.63
C ARG A 812 33.30 -27.46 10.16
N TYR A 813 34.10 -26.45 9.83
CA TYR A 813 34.46 -26.11 8.45
C TYR A 813 35.94 -25.75 8.31
N ASP A 814 36.62 -26.32 7.31
CA ASP A 814 37.99 -25.96 6.98
C ASP A 814 38.09 -24.57 6.32
N ILE A 815 38.12 -23.53 7.16
CA ILE A 815 38.22 -22.12 6.78
C ILE A 815 39.47 -21.51 7.41
N ALA A 816 40.27 -20.82 6.59
CA ALA A 816 41.46 -20.10 7.06
C ALA A 816 41.10 -19.01 8.08
N THR A 817 41.77 -19.04 9.24
CA THR A 817 41.49 -18.17 10.40
C THR A 817 41.37 -16.69 10.05
N GLY A 818 42.32 -16.14 9.28
CA GLY A 818 42.30 -14.71 8.92
C GLY A 818 41.06 -14.31 8.10
N LYS A 819 40.60 -15.17 7.18
CA LYS A 819 39.40 -14.92 6.37
C LYS A 819 38.12 -15.05 7.21
N LEU A 820 38.11 -15.96 8.18
CA LEU A 820 36.98 -16.15 9.08
C LEU A 820 36.82 -14.97 10.04
N VAL A 821 37.90 -14.52 10.68
CA VAL A 821 37.88 -13.37 11.59
C VAL A 821 37.41 -12.10 10.86
N ALA A 822 38.00 -11.79 9.69
CA ALA A 822 37.59 -10.64 8.90
C ALA A 822 36.09 -10.68 8.53
N ARG A 823 35.54 -11.87 8.27
CA ARG A 823 34.12 -12.07 7.95
C ARG A 823 33.23 -11.86 9.18
N LEU A 824 33.62 -12.39 10.33
CA LEU A 824 32.86 -12.20 11.59
C LEU A 824 32.84 -10.72 11.99
N GLU A 825 33.96 -10.02 11.83
CA GLU A 825 34.07 -8.57 12.09
C GLU A 825 33.31 -7.71 11.08
N GLU A 826 33.25 -8.12 9.80
CA GLU A 826 32.39 -7.50 8.78
C GLU A 826 30.91 -7.60 9.18
N TRP A 827 30.48 -8.79 9.62
CA TRP A 827 29.10 -9.02 10.07
C TRP A 827 28.77 -8.36 11.41
N GLU A 828 29.76 -8.21 12.30
CA GLU A 828 29.64 -7.42 13.53
C GLU A 828 29.46 -5.92 13.22
N ARG A 829 30.27 -5.35 12.32
CA ARG A 829 30.11 -3.96 11.86
C ARG A 829 28.77 -3.73 11.16
N ALA A 830 28.29 -4.71 10.40
CA ALA A 830 26.97 -4.70 9.79
C ALA A 830 25.82 -5.01 10.77
N GLN A 831 26.09 -5.09 12.08
CA GLN A 831 25.11 -5.34 13.15
C GLN A 831 24.35 -6.69 13.04
N ARG A 832 24.89 -7.64 12.28
CA ARG A 832 24.34 -9.00 12.09
C ARG A 832 24.76 -9.98 13.18
N LEU A 833 25.98 -9.81 13.71
CA LEU A 833 26.53 -10.56 14.83
C LEU A 833 26.80 -9.64 16.01
N VAL A 834 26.65 -10.17 17.22
CA VAL A 834 27.06 -9.52 18.45
C VAL A 834 28.22 -10.29 19.04
N ARG A 835 29.26 -9.57 19.46
CA ARG A 835 30.38 -10.14 20.21
C ARG A 835 29.99 -10.25 21.68
N VAL A 836 29.96 -11.48 22.19
CA VAL A 836 29.59 -11.78 23.57
C VAL A 836 30.87 -12.01 24.38
N ALA A 837 30.97 -11.38 25.55
CA ALA A 837 32.10 -11.58 26.45
C ALA A 837 32.06 -13.02 27.01
N SER A 838 33.14 -13.77 26.82
CA SER A 838 33.35 -15.07 27.43
C SER A 838 34.03 -14.91 28.79
N VAL A 839 33.68 -15.77 29.75
CA VAL A 839 34.34 -15.88 31.07
C VAL A 839 35.85 -16.16 30.93
N GLU A 840 36.28 -16.73 29.81
CA GLU A 840 37.67 -17.12 29.52
C GLU A 840 38.43 -16.12 28.62
N GLY A 841 37.85 -14.96 28.29
CA GLY A 841 38.50 -13.94 27.45
C GLY A 841 38.58 -14.28 25.95
N ILE A 842 38.08 -15.44 25.53
CA ILE A 842 37.99 -15.83 24.11
C ILE A 842 36.77 -15.15 23.47
N PRO A 843 36.91 -14.36 22.40
CA PRO A 843 35.78 -13.71 21.76
C PRO A 843 34.83 -14.75 21.15
N ARG A 844 33.54 -14.63 21.47
CA ARG A 844 32.46 -15.43 20.89
C ARG A 844 31.50 -14.53 20.13
N TRP A 845 30.96 -15.03 19.02
CA TRP A 845 29.96 -14.33 18.22
C TRP A 845 28.65 -15.09 18.29
N CYS A 846 27.56 -14.35 18.44
CA CYS A 846 26.21 -14.87 18.39
C CYS A 846 25.39 -14.04 17.38
N THR A 847 24.39 -14.66 16.75
CA THR A 847 23.45 -13.88 15.94
C THR A 847 22.53 -13.07 16.84
N ARG A 848 22.20 -11.85 16.43
CA ARG A 848 21.33 -10.95 17.21
C ARG A 848 19.91 -11.50 17.40
N ALA A 849 19.48 -12.45 16.59
CA ALA A 849 18.19 -13.12 16.73
C ALA A 849 18.14 -14.18 17.85
N VAL A 850 19.28 -14.46 18.51
CA VAL A 850 19.41 -15.42 19.63
C VAL A 850 19.56 -14.69 20.98
N LEU A 851 20.01 -13.44 20.95
CA LEU A 851 20.04 -12.52 22.10
C LEU A 851 18.72 -11.74 22.16
#